data_AF-A0A813VIB8-F1
#
_entry.id   AF-A0A813VIB8-F1
#
_cell.length_a   1.000
_cell.length_b   1.000
_cell.length_c   1.000
_cell.angle_alpha   90.00
_cell.angle_beta   90.00
_cell.angle_gamma   90.00
#
_symmetry.space_group_name_H-M   'P 1'
#
loop_
_entity.id
_entity.type
_entity.pdbx_description
1 polymer ?
#
loop_
_entity_poly.entity_id
_entity_poly.type
_entity_poly.pdbx_seq_one_letter_code
_entity_poly.pdbx_strand_id
1 'polypeptide(L)'
;MEEEEQKLLLTPPDHDGTGSPRSFRKDELLQFLRDLGQTTNLSLEDKAQLFAAKLSESMHRSRMQYRIQGSRMLTGGKSLFVNLPDKLQEIYTEVNKRDSLVGHRTSLIARTIEEEDNNNNNNIDSDLPIPLIEFSTTAYAVLECEQRIYERAIKPLPFDGCFSADHPFGGRKPTLSKIEINDDPRMAILEFASSSYAVLEREQRVTIEVVRYGFTNSVIHFRLDTIDGTATAGEDYVKLSEEFKMERGQQEKRITIHVIDDNQWEPDETFFVKLSLPEGEESRAKLGSKTIALVTIINDDEPGFIEFEESITLVKESVGKVEIKVVRVNGADGRVSVHYRTKDIDAVASRDYESSQSEIIFEHGEISKIIAIPIIDDLEAEKDESFAVELYDTTGGAQLGKHSRTVVTIINDDDYKTMANRMASLVQIDIDKLSVTKTSWGQQFRDSMNVNGGDLETAKAGHYIGHALAFFWKVLFAFVPPTAIASGWLTFFVSLLFIAILTAIVGDVAAVFGCLVGLKDSITAISFVALGTSLPDTFASMIAAKNSKTADDAIGNVTGSNGVNVFLGLGLPWLIAATYWESKNLPFTVKAGDLSFSVLVFSVCCVISMTVLILRRYLSVFGKAELGGPTIPKYLCSIFFILLWIGYLTLSGLQAYGHIKWQS
;
A
#
# COMPACT_ATOMS: atom_id res chain seq x y z
N MET A 1 -28.26 43.88 1.43
CA MET A 1 -27.72 42.70 2.13
C MET A 1 -28.85 41.87 2.73
N GLU A 2 -29.86 41.55 1.93
CA GLU A 2 -30.95 40.61 2.29
C GLU A 2 -31.54 39.96 1.02
N GLU A 3 -30.90 40.15 -0.15
CA GLU A 3 -31.33 39.61 -1.45
C GLU A 3 -30.32 38.62 -2.07
N GLU A 4 -29.12 38.46 -1.48
CA GLU A 4 -28.12 37.48 -1.93
C GLU A 4 -28.18 36.14 -1.18
N GLU A 5 -28.75 36.08 0.03
CA GLU A 5 -28.89 34.81 0.78
C GLU A 5 -30.10 33.96 0.34
N GLN A 6 -31.06 34.52 -0.39
CA GLN A 6 -32.22 33.77 -0.90
C GLN A 6 -31.99 33.11 -2.27
N LYS A 7 -30.91 33.45 -2.99
CA LYS A 7 -30.59 32.83 -4.29
C LYS A 7 -29.79 31.53 -4.20
N LEU A 8 -29.24 31.18 -3.03
CA LEU A 8 -28.45 29.95 -2.86
C LEU A 8 -29.26 28.68 -2.52
N LEU A 9 -30.59 28.80 -2.37
CA LEU A 9 -31.47 27.71 -1.93
C LEU A 9 -32.41 27.16 -3.02
N LEU A 10 -32.32 27.65 -4.26
CA LEU A 10 -33.23 27.27 -5.35
C LEU A 10 -32.56 26.95 -6.70
N THR A 11 -31.25 26.77 -6.76
CA THR A 11 -30.62 26.16 -7.94
C THR A 11 -30.82 24.64 -7.88
N PRO A 12 -31.52 24.02 -8.86
CA PRO A 12 -31.51 22.56 -8.98
C PRO A 12 -30.05 22.12 -9.19
N PRO A 13 -29.62 20.97 -8.63
CA PRO A 13 -28.28 20.47 -8.92
C PRO A 13 -28.18 20.25 -10.42
N ASP A 14 -27.08 20.75 -11.00
CA ASP A 14 -26.78 20.63 -12.42
C ASP A 14 -27.04 19.21 -12.91
N HIS A 15 -27.97 19.12 -13.86
CA HIS A 15 -28.18 17.93 -14.68
C HIS A 15 -27.07 17.87 -15.73
N ASP A 16 -25.84 17.62 -15.31
CA ASP A 16 -24.80 17.12 -16.20
C ASP A 16 -24.99 15.61 -16.34
N GLY A 17 -25.64 15.23 -17.44
CA GLY A 17 -25.97 13.86 -17.85
C GLY A 17 -24.80 12.95 -18.18
N THR A 18 -23.64 13.12 -17.53
CA THR A 18 -22.45 12.26 -17.68
C THR A 18 -21.63 12.08 -16.40
N GLY A 19 -22.09 12.56 -15.24
CA GLY A 19 -21.40 12.38 -13.96
C GLY A 19 -21.46 10.93 -13.47
N SER A 20 -20.34 10.22 -13.48
CA SER A 20 -20.19 8.95 -12.77
C SER A 20 -20.55 9.13 -11.28
N PRO A 21 -21.13 8.11 -10.62
CA PRO A 21 -21.47 8.19 -9.21
C PRO A 21 -20.21 8.56 -8.43
N ARG A 22 -20.29 9.62 -7.60
CA ARG A 22 -19.20 10.12 -6.72
C ARG A 22 -18.28 8.96 -6.34
N SER A 23 -17.07 8.98 -6.90
CA SER A 23 -16.14 7.88 -6.81
C SER A 23 -15.98 7.44 -5.36
N PHE A 24 -16.22 6.15 -5.13
CA PHE A 24 -15.85 5.43 -3.92
C PHE A 24 -14.46 5.90 -3.47
N ARG A 25 -14.35 6.67 -2.36
CA ARG A 25 -13.07 7.20 -1.85
C ARG A 25 -12.28 6.05 -1.24
N LYS A 26 -11.66 5.24 -2.11
CA LYS A 26 -10.81 4.10 -1.74
C LYS A 26 -9.75 4.53 -0.72
N ASP A 27 -9.24 5.74 -0.87
CA ASP A 27 -8.19 6.29 -0.01
C ASP A 27 -8.67 6.50 1.43
N GLU A 28 -9.92 6.93 1.66
CA GLU A 28 -10.49 7.05 3.01
C GLU A 28 -10.72 5.70 3.68
N LEU A 29 -11.14 4.69 2.90
CA LEU A 29 -11.30 3.32 3.40
C LEU A 29 -9.96 2.66 3.71
N LEU A 30 -8.95 2.91 2.89
CA LEU A 30 -7.58 2.42 3.10
C LEU A 30 -6.93 3.08 4.32
N GLN A 31 -7.15 4.37 4.51
CA GLN A 31 -6.67 5.09 5.70
C GLN A 31 -7.36 4.55 6.96
N PHE A 32 -8.68 4.35 6.92
CA PHE A 32 -9.43 3.76 8.04
C PHE A 32 -8.99 2.33 8.36
N LEU A 33 -8.68 1.51 7.35
CA LEU A 33 -8.11 0.17 7.54
C LEU A 33 -6.74 0.20 8.23
N ARG A 34 -5.89 1.15 7.83
CA ARG A 34 -4.57 1.37 8.44
C ARG A 34 -4.71 1.74 9.93
N ASP A 35 -5.63 2.64 10.25
CA ASP A 35 -5.88 3.07 11.61
C ASP A 35 -6.45 1.92 12.48
N LEU A 36 -7.31 1.08 11.91
CA LEU A 36 -7.81 -0.15 12.57
C LEU A 36 -6.73 -1.20 12.81
N GLY A 37 -5.74 -1.29 11.90
CA GLY A 37 -4.58 -2.15 12.06
C GLY A 37 -3.76 -1.79 13.30
N GLN A 38 -3.55 -0.50 13.54
CA GLN A 38 -2.76 0.02 14.66
C GLN A 38 -3.44 -0.13 16.03
N THR A 39 -4.76 -0.35 16.08
CA THR A 39 -5.46 -0.69 17.33
C THR A 39 -5.24 -2.15 17.73
N THR A 40 -4.42 -2.39 18.76
CA THR A 40 -3.98 -3.73 19.21
C THR A 40 -5.01 -4.48 20.08
N ASN A 41 -6.06 -3.82 20.59
CA ASN A 41 -7.01 -4.39 21.56
C ASN A 41 -8.32 -4.95 20.95
N LEU A 42 -8.41 -5.17 19.64
CA LEU A 42 -9.64 -5.60 18.96
C LEU A 42 -9.44 -6.93 18.24
N SER A 43 -10.44 -7.82 18.34
CA SER A 43 -10.48 -9.07 17.57
C SER A 43 -10.57 -8.78 16.07
N LEU A 44 -10.12 -9.71 15.22
CA LEU A 44 -10.26 -9.60 13.77
C LEU A 44 -11.73 -9.46 13.33
N GLU A 45 -12.64 -10.12 14.06
CA GLU A 45 -14.09 -10.01 13.85
C GLU A 45 -14.60 -8.60 14.19
N ASP A 46 -14.17 -8.02 15.31
CA ASP A 46 -14.54 -6.66 15.72
C ASP A 46 -14.05 -5.62 14.73
N LYS A 47 -12.81 -5.78 14.25
CA LYS A 47 -12.22 -4.90 13.22
C LYS A 47 -12.96 -5.04 11.89
N ALA A 48 -13.36 -6.25 11.50
CA ALA A 48 -14.17 -6.48 10.31
C ALA A 48 -15.57 -5.83 10.44
N GLN A 49 -16.20 -5.90 11.62
CA GLN A 49 -17.48 -5.22 11.87
C GLN A 49 -17.35 -3.69 11.78
N LEU A 50 -16.28 -3.12 12.33
CA LEU A 50 -15.99 -1.68 12.23
C LEU A 50 -15.74 -1.26 10.77
N PHE A 51 -14.98 -2.05 10.02
CA PHE A 51 -14.74 -1.81 8.60
C PHE A 51 -16.03 -1.93 7.78
N ALA A 52 -16.87 -2.94 8.05
CA ALA A 52 -18.18 -3.10 7.41
C ALA A 52 -19.11 -1.92 7.71
N ALA A 53 -19.06 -1.37 8.93
CA ALA A 53 -19.82 -0.18 9.30
C ALA A 53 -19.38 1.07 8.52
N LYS A 54 -18.06 1.34 8.44
CA LYS A 54 -17.50 2.45 7.64
C LYS A 54 -17.83 2.31 6.16
N LEU A 55 -17.71 1.08 5.64
CA LEU A 55 -18.04 0.76 4.27
C LEU A 55 -19.53 0.97 3.99
N SER A 56 -20.41 0.52 4.89
CA SER A 56 -21.87 0.75 4.81
C SER A 56 -22.25 2.23 4.87
N GLU A 57 -21.50 3.06 5.60
CA GLU A 57 -21.67 4.52 5.62
C GLU A 57 -21.24 5.17 4.30
N SER A 58 -20.14 4.68 3.70
CA SER A 58 -19.60 5.19 2.43
C SER A 58 -20.42 4.82 1.20
N MET A 59 -21.24 3.75 1.26
CA MET A 59 -22.11 3.36 0.16
C MET A 59 -23.22 4.38 -0.07
N HIS A 60 -23.38 4.86 -1.30
CA HIS A 60 -24.47 5.76 -1.67
C HIS A 60 -25.83 5.09 -1.46
N ARG A 61 -26.67 5.67 -0.60
CA ARG A 61 -28.00 5.13 -0.28
C ARG A 61 -29.08 5.77 -1.13
N SER A 62 -29.95 4.95 -1.71
CA SER A 62 -31.15 5.47 -2.39
C SER A 62 -32.25 5.76 -1.38
N ARG A 63 -33.11 6.76 -1.67
CA ARG A 63 -34.30 7.08 -0.85
C ARG A 63 -35.19 5.84 -0.62
N MET A 64 -35.20 4.91 -1.58
CA MET A 64 -35.95 3.66 -1.47
C MET A 64 -35.37 2.70 -0.43
N GLN A 65 -34.04 2.66 -0.25
CA GLN A 65 -33.40 1.79 0.74
C GLN A 65 -33.76 2.18 2.19
N TYR A 66 -33.89 3.49 2.48
CA TYR A 66 -34.36 3.96 3.79
C TYR A 66 -35.81 3.54 4.07
N ARG A 67 -36.69 3.60 3.07
CA ARG A 67 -38.08 3.16 3.19
C ARG A 67 -38.18 1.65 3.43
N ILE A 68 -37.40 0.87 2.69
CA ILE A 68 -37.33 -0.59 2.87
C ILE A 68 -36.79 -0.93 4.26
N GLN A 69 -35.78 -0.22 4.75
CA GLN A 69 -35.28 -0.39 6.11
C GLN A 69 -36.33 -0.07 7.19
N GLY A 70 -37.09 1.01 7.00
CA GLY A 70 -38.22 1.36 7.86
C GLY A 70 -39.20 0.22 8.02
N SER A 71 -39.67 -0.32 6.90
CA SER A 71 -40.57 -1.46 6.88
C SER A 71 -39.93 -2.72 7.50
N ARG A 72 -38.64 -3.00 7.22
CA ARG A 72 -37.92 -4.16 7.78
C ARG A 72 -37.79 -4.08 9.31
N MET A 73 -37.42 -2.94 9.88
CA MET A 73 -37.31 -2.80 11.34
C MET A 73 -38.67 -2.94 12.04
N LEU A 74 -39.75 -2.42 11.44
CA LEU A 74 -41.11 -2.57 11.99
C LEU A 74 -41.60 -4.01 11.91
N THR A 75 -41.27 -4.66 10.80
CA THR A 75 -41.49 -6.08 10.61
C THR A 75 -40.37 -6.91 11.23
N GLY A 76 -39.58 -6.37 12.18
CA GLY A 76 -38.51 -7.05 12.92
C GLY A 76 -37.59 -7.92 12.07
N GLY A 77 -37.42 -7.58 10.79
CA GLY A 77 -36.43 -8.13 9.90
C GLY A 77 -35.06 -7.52 10.17
N LYS A 78 -34.03 -8.15 9.63
CA LYS A 78 -32.64 -7.70 9.78
C LYS A 78 -32.47 -6.27 9.28
N SER A 79 -31.73 -5.50 10.06
CA SER A 79 -31.25 -4.17 9.67
C SER A 79 -30.35 -4.29 8.44
N LEU A 80 -30.61 -3.43 7.45
CA LEU A 80 -29.75 -3.19 6.28
C LEU A 80 -28.50 -2.37 6.61
N PHE A 81 -28.40 -1.90 7.85
CA PHE A 81 -27.25 -1.19 8.37
C PHE A 81 -26.56 -2.05 9.43
N VAL A 82 -25.23 -2.06 9.39
CA VAL A 82 -24.40 -2.65 10.44
C VAL A 82 -24.67 -1.88 11.72
N ASN A 83 -25.35 -2.53 12.68
CA ASN A 83 -25.50 -1.97 14.02
C ASN A 83 -24.35 -2.49 14.86
N LEU A 84 -23.42 -1.59 15.17
CA LEU A 84 -22.32 -1.90 16.08
C LEU A 84 -22.86 -2.01 17.52
N PRO A 85 -22.41 -2.98 18.32
CA PRO A 85 -22.58 -2.98 19.77
C PRO A 85 -22.14 -1.65 20.39
N ASP A 86 -22.78 -1.21 21.48
CA ASP A 86 -22.52 0.11 22.10
C ASP A 86 -21.01 0.35 22.36
N LYS A 87 -20.28 -0.70 22.77
CA LYS A 87 -18.82 -0.68 22.98
C LYS A 87 -18.02 -0.45 21.68
N LEU A 88 -18.41 -1.08 20.58
CA LEU A 88 -17.76 -0.88 19.27
C LEU A 88 -18.18 0.45 18.64
N GLN A 89 -19.37 0.97 18.95
CA GLN A 89 -19.83 2.26 18.46
C GLN A 89 -19.03 3.43 19.06
N GLU A 90 -18.64 3.33 20.33
CA GLU A 90 -17.73 4.28 20.97
C GLU A 90 -16.36 4.28 20.28
N ILE A 91 -15.79 3.09 20.05
CA ILE A 91 -14.51 2.91 19.35
C ILE A 91 -14.60 3.44 17.91
N TYR A 92 -15.66 3.12 17.18
CA TYR A 92 -15.92 3.63 15.83
C TYR A 92 -15.89 5.16 15.79
N THR A 93 -16.53 5.79 16.78
CA THR A 93 -16.60 7.25 16.89
C THR A 93 -15.21 7.85 17.17
N GLU A 94 -14.42 7.22 18.03
CA GLU A 94 -13.05 7.65 18.34
C GLU A 94 -12.09 7.48 17.16
N VAL A 95 -12.17 6.36 16.43
CA VAL A 95 -11.35 6.13 15.22
C VAL A 95 -11.73 7.14 14.12
N ASN A 96 -13.03 7.40 13.89
CA ASN A 96 -13.47 8.42 12.93
C ASN A 96 -13.08 9.85 13.32
N LYS A 97 -12.98 10.17 14.63
CA LYS A 97 -12.47 11.48 15.07
C LYS A 97 -10.99 11.66 14.72
N ARG A 98 -10.18 10.60 14.83
CA ARG A 98 -8.76 10.63 14.42
C ARG A 98 -8.61 10.88 12.93
N ASP A 99 -9.42 10.20 12.12
CA ASP A 99 -9.53 10.39 10.66
C ASP A 99 -9.84 11.87 10.32
N SER A 100 -10.77 12.50 11.07
CA SER A 100 -11.10 13.92 10.88
C SER A 100 -9.99 14.91 11.27
N LEU A 101 -9.17 14.59 12.28
CA LEU A 101 -8.03 15.42 12.71
C LEU A 101 -6.83 15.31 11.78
N VAL A 102 -6.59 14.12 11.21
CA VAL A 102 -5.57 13.89 10.19
C VAL A 102 -5.99 14.51 8.86
N GLY A 103 -7.26 14.34 8.45
CA GLY A 103 -7.83 14.98 7.26
C GLY A 103 -7.80 16.51 7.30
N HIS A 104 -7.97 17.11 8.49
CA HIS A 104 -7.84 18.56 8.64
C HIS A 104 -6.38 19.02 8.48
N ARG A 105 -5.42 18.24 9.01
CA ARG A 105 -3.97 18.51 8.88
C ARG A 105 -3.47 18.33 7.45
N THR A 106 -3.91 17.31 6.72
CA THR A 106 -3.55 17.11 5.31
C THR A 106 -4.20 18.15 4.40
N SER A 107 -5.43 18.61 4.69
CA SER A 107 -6.04 19.73 3.95
C SER A 107 -5.36 21.08 4.21
N LEU A 108 -4.83 21.27 5.44
CA LEU A 108 -4.03 22.44 5.79
C LEU A 108 -2.69 22.40 5.06
N ILE A 109 -1.98 21.26 5.08
CA ILE A 109 -0.71 21.09 4.36
C ILE A 109 -0.91 21.20 2.84
N ALA A 110 -1.99 20.66 2.28
CA ALA A 110 -2.30 20.83 0.84
C ALA A 110 -2.60 22.28 0.48
N ARG A 111 -3.28 23.04 1.35
CA ARG A 111 -3.46 24.50 1.19
C ARG A 111 -2.16 25.27 1.39
N THR A 112 -1.30 24.87 2.32
CA THR A 112 0.02 25.50 2.50
C THR A 112 0.93 25.23 1.30
N ILE A 113 0.84 24.05 0.67
CA ILE A 113 1.58 23.71 -0.55
C ILE A 113 1.02 24.47 -1.78
N GLU A 114 -0.31 24.63 -1.89
CA GLU A 114 -0.92 25.47 -2.94
C GLU A 114 -0.66 26.99 -2.75
N GLU A 115 -0.43 27.44 -1.51
CA GLU A 115 -0.02 28.81 -1.19
C GLU A 115 1.50 29.03 -1.36
N GLU A 116 2.34 28.02 -1.12
CA GLU A 116 3.80 28.07 -1.34
C GLU A 116 4.17 28.05 -2.84
N ASP A 117 3.43 27.31 -3.67
CA ASP A 117 3.64 27.33 -5.13
C ASP A 117 3.23 28.66 -5.80
N ASN A 118 2.37 29.46 -5.15
CA ASN A 118 1.93 30.76 -5.66
C ASN A 118 2.77 31.95 -5.19
N ASN A 119 3.64 31.79 -4.18
CA ASN A 119 4.34 32.91 -3.55
C ASN A 119 5.87 32.93 -3.71
N ASN A 120 6.43 32.19 -4.66
CA ASN A 120 7.81 32.38 -5.09
C ASN A 120 7.97 33.66 -5.94
N ASN A 121 7.82 34.82 -5.29
CA ASN A 121 8.53 36.05 -5.62
C ASN A 121 8.58 37.00 -4.42
N ASN A 122 9.78 37.09 -3.85
CA ASN A 122 10.37 38.17 -3.06
C ASN A 122 10.27 38.17 -1.52
N ASN A 123 11.49 38.12 -0.97
CA ASN A 123 12.04 38.77 0.22
C ASN A 123 11.80 38.19 1.63
N ILE A 124 12.96 37.95 2.24
CA ILE A 124 13.30 37.59 3.61
C ILE A 124 12.79 38.67 4.58
N ASP A 125 12.16 38.25 5.69
CA ASP A 125 12.46 38.82 7.00
C ASP A 125 12.11 37.87 8.15
N SER A 126 12.99 37.85 9.14
CA SER A 126 12.98 37.05 10.37
C SER A 126 12.01 37.60 11.41
N ASP A 127 11.31 36.74 12.18
CA ASP A 127 11.41 36.70 13.67
C ASP A 127 10.33 35.89 14.42
N LEU A 128 10.79 35.23 15.49
CA LEU A 128 10.13 34.79 16.75
C LEU A 128 9.48 33.36 16.89
N PRO A 129 9.42 32.79 18.12
CA PRO A 129 9.96 31.46 18.43
C PRO A 129 8.94 30.46 18.99
N ILE A 130 9.27 29.16 18.97
CA ILE A 130 8.49 28.10 19.64
C ILE A 130 9.44 27.21 20.46
N PRO A 131 9.12 26.89 21.73
CA PRO A 131 9.93 26.00 22.56
C PRO A 131 9.69 24.52 22.25
N LEU A 132 10.78 23.75 22.28
CA LEU A 132 10.83 22.28 22.31
C LEU A 132 10.02 21.73 23.49
N ILE A 133 9.33 20.59 23.30
CA ILE A 133 9.61 19.32 24.03
C ILE A 133 9.29 18.10 23.13
N GLU A 134 10.32 17.28 23.01
CA GLU A 134 10.55 15.93 22.48
C GLU A 134 9.40 14.89 22.48
N PHE A 135 9.30 14.13 21.38
CA PHE A 135 9.25 12.65 21.41
C PHE A 135 9.76 12.06 20.08
N SER A 136 10.81 11.23 20.19
CA SER A 136 11.17 10.07 19.36
C SER A 136 11.53 10.25 17.87
N THR A 137 12.82 10.47 17.67
CA THR A 137 13.68 10.21 16.50
C THR A 137 13.50 8.82 15.87
N THR A 138 13.12 8.77 14.58
CA THR A 138 13.59 7.83 13.53
C THR A 138 12.94 8.17 12.18
N ALA A 139 13.14 9.39 11.67
CA ALA A 139 12.70 9.77 10.32
C ALA A 139 13.47 10.97 9.71
N TYR A 140 14.67 11.27 10.21
CA TYR A 140 15.52 12.36 9.71
C TYR A 140 16.99 11.94 9.63
N ALA A 141 17.25 10.89 8.86
CA ALA A 141 18.62 10.49 8.47
C ALA A 141 18.74 10.10 6.99
N VAL A 142 17.69 10.30 6.18
CA VAL A 142 17.67 9.91 4.76
C VAL A 142 17.58 11.11 3.81
N LEU A 143 17.58 12.34 4.32
CA LEU A 143 17.54 13.57 3.51
C LEU A 143 18.70 14.54 3.77
N GLU A 144 19.77 14.11 4.45
CA GLU A 144 20.98 14.93 4.68
C GLU A 144 22.28 14.33 4.07
N CYS A 145 22.18 13.27 3.26
CA CYS A 145 23.34 12.68 2.56
C CYS A 145 23.42 13.02 1.06
N GLU A 146 22.35 13.50 0.41
CA GLU A 146 22.38 13.81 -1.04
C GLU A 146 22.74 15.26 -1.39
N GLN A 147 22.92 16.15 -0.40
CA GLN A 147 23.37 17.53 -0.63
C GLN A 147 24.84 17.81 -0.25
N ARG A 148 25.59 16.82 0.24
CA ARG A 148 27.04 16.97 0.56
C ARG A 148 28.00 16.43 -0.51
N ILE A 149 27.49 15.92 -1.64
CA ILE A 149 28.32 15.34 -2.71
C ILE A 149 28.54 16.30 -3.90
N TYR A 150 27.81 17.43 -4.00
CA TYR A 150 27.94 18.34 -5.15
C TYR A 150 28.80 19.61 -4.92
N GLU A 151 29.34 19.85 -3.72
CA GLU A 151 30.17 21.05 -3.42
C GLU A 151 31.64 20.78 -3.07
N ARG A 152 32.18 19.59 -3.37
CA ARG A 152 33.61 19.27 -3.12
C ARG A 152 34.47 18.94 -4.34
N ALA A 153 33.98 19.20 -5.55
CA ALA A 153 34.80 19.14 -6.75
C ALA A 153 34.79 20.51 -7.43
N ILE A 154 35.91 21.23 -7.32
CA ILE A 154 36.48 22.27 -8.22
C ILE A 154 37.25 23.27 -7.34
N LYS A 155 38.56 23.01 -7.21
CA LYS A 155 39.61 24.04 -7.25
C LYS A 155 40.96 23.36 -7.52
N PRO A 156 41.80 23.92 -8.40
CA PRO A 156 43.02 23.29 -8.88
C PRO A 156 44.12 23.41 -7.81
N LEU A 157 44.88 22.33 -7.60
CA LEU A 157 46.11 22.37 -6.83
C LEU A 157 47.33 22.57 -7.75
N PRO A 158 48.38 23.26 -7.27
CA PRO A 158 49.39 23.88 -8.10
C PRO A 158 50.49 22.91 -8.54
N PHE A 159 51.04 23.20 -9.71
CA PHE A 159 52.31 22.72 -10.22
C PHE A 159 53.45 23.23 -9.35
N ASP A 160 54.23 22.31 -8.78
CA ASP A 160 55.65 22.41 -8.42
C ASP A 160 56.14 20.94 -8.42
N GLY A 161 57.11 20.47 -9.21
CA GLY A 161 58.36 21.10 -9.58
C GLY A 161 59.46 20.64 -8.61
N CYS A 162 60.31 19.69 -9.06
CA CYS A 162 61.51 19.12 -8.39
C CYS A 162 61.30 18.00 -7.35
N PHE A 163 61.83 16.80 -7.67
CA PHE A 163 62.78 16.00 -6.85
C PHE A 163 63.16 14.78 -7.70
N SER A 164 64.19 14.90 -8.54
CA SER A 164 65.58 14.49 -8.25
C SER A 164 65.67 13.03 -7.82
N ALA A 165 66.14 12.21 -8.77
CA ALA A 165 66.89 11.01 -8.48
C ALA A 165 68.02 11.36 -7.50
N ASP A 166 68.13 10.55 -6.44
CA ASP A 166 69.35 10.24 -5.67
C ASP A 166 68.97 9.92 -4.22
N HIS A 167 69.06 8.63 -3.85
CA HIS A 167 69.63 8.23 -2.55
C HIS A 167 69.90 6.71 -2.51
N PRO A 168 70.84 6.25 -1.66
CA PRO A 168 71.89 5.33 -2.07
C PRO A 168 71.78 4.02 -1.29
N PHE A 169 71.60 2.90 -1.99
CA PHE A 169 71.84 1.61 -1.38
C PHE A 169 73.34 1.35 -1.29
N GLY A 170 73.83 1.37 -0.05
CA GLY A 170 75.18 0.97 0.31
C GLY A 170 75.43 -0.51 -0.01
N GLY A 171 75.92 -0.76 -1.22
CA GLY A 171 76.60 -2.00 -1.60
C GLY A 171 78.09 -1.74 -1.66
N ARG A 172 78.88 -2.52 -0.90
CA ARG A 172 80.34 -2.56 -1.02
C ARG A 172 80.70 -2.71 -2.50
N LYS A 173 81.55 -1.81 -3.02
CA LYS A 173 82.23 -2.04 -4.30
C LYS A 173 82.87 -3.44 -4.25
N PRO A 174 82.53 -4.38 -5.15
CA PRO A 174 83.38 -5.52 -5.33
C PRO A 174 84.70 -4.99 -5.88
N THR A 175 85.74 -5.14 -5.08
CA THR A 175 87.13 -5.04 -5.50
C THR A 175 87.27 -5.80 -6.82
N LEU A 176 87.75 -5.13 -7.87
CA LEU A 176 88.19 -5.78 -9.09
C LEU A 176 89.17 -6.89 -8.69
N SER A 177 88.71 -8.13 -8.69
CA SER A 177 89.61 -9.27 -8.70
C SER A 177 90.35 -9.18 -10.01
N LYS A 178 91.63 -8.84 -9.92
CA LYS A 178 92.65 -8.93 -10.95
C LYS A 178 92.32 -10.10 -11.88
N ILE A 179 91.86 -9.80 -13.09
CA ILE A 179 91.79 -10.79 -14.17
C ILE A 179 93.24 -11.15 -14.44
N GLU A 180 93.63 -12.38 -14.16
CA GLU A 180 94.86 -12.96 -14.70
C GLU A 180 94.68 -13.05 -16.22
N ILE A 181 95.05 -11.99 -16.94
CA ILE A 181 95.22 -12.08 -18.39
C ILE A 181 96.54 -12.81 -18.62
N ASN A 182 96.45 -14.13 -18.69
CA ASN A 182 97.41 -14.92 -19.44
C ASN A 182 96.62 -15.71 -20.48
N ASP A 183 96.11 -15.00 -21.49
CA ASP A 183 95.49 -15.58 -22.67
C ASP A 183 96.15 -14.94 -23.90
N ASP A 184 96.54 -15.77 -24.86
CA ASP A 184 97.15 -15.42 -26.14
C ASP A 184 96.53 -14.13 -26.73
N PRO A 185 97.31 -13.09 -27.13
CA PRO A 185 96.80 -11.84 -27.70
C PRO A 185 96.01 -12.03 -29.00
N ARG A 186 95.92 -13.26 -29.52
CA ARG A 186 95.14 -13.65 -30.69
C ARG A 186 93.81 -14.32 -30.37
N MET A 187 93.43 -14.44 -29.09
CA MET A 187 92.15 -15.03 -28.67
C MET A 187 91.11 -13.97 -28.29
N ALA A 188 89.86 -14.27 -28.63
CA ALA A 188 88.69 -13.52 -28.22
C ALA A 188 88.04 -14.16 -26.99
N ILE A 189 87.47 -13.36 -26.10
CA ILE A 189 86.68 -13.85 -24.97
C ILE A 189 85.22 -13.47 -25.20
N LEU A 190 84.31 -14.44 -25.15
CA LEU A 190 82.87 -14.24 -25.29
C LEU A 190 82.16 -14.49 -23.96
N GLU A 191 81.37 -13.53 -23.52
CA GLU A 191 80.51 -13.67 -22.34
C GLU A 191 79.25 -12.79 -22.49
N PHE A 192 78.25 -13.02 -21.65
CA PHE A 192 77.09 -12.12 -21.56
C PHE A 192 77.48 -10.79 -20.92
N ALA A 193 76.86 -9.69 -21.37
CA ALA A 193 77.03 -8.37 -20.76
C ALA A 193 76.59 -8.37 -19.28
N SER A 194 75.45 -9.01 -18.98
CA SER A 194 74.92 -9.25 -17.64
C SER A 194 74.70 -10.74 -17.37
N SER A 195 74.80 -11.14 -16.09
CA SER A 195 74.43 -12.48 -15.63
C SER A 195 72.95 -12.63 -15.30
N SER A 196 72.21 -11.52 -15.25
CA SER A 196 70.77 -11.49 -14.98
C SER A 196 70.05 -10.45 -15.82
N TYR A 197 68.86 -10.79 -16.29
CA TYR A 197 67.94 -9.92 -17.01
C TYR A 197 66.56 -10.07 -16.40
N ALA A 198 65.76 -9.01 -16.41
CA ALA A 198 64.36 -9.04 -16.01
C ALA A 198 63.53 -8.33 -17.06
N VAL A 199 62.36 -8.88 -17.35
CA VAL A 199 61.46 -8.38 -18.40
C VAL A 199 60.03 -8.55 -17.90
N LEU A 200 59.18 -7.54 -18.15
CA LEU A 200 57.74 -7.70 -17.94
C LEU A 200 57.20 -8.58 -19.05
N GLU A 201 56.24 -9.44 -18.73
CA GLU A 201 55.63 -10.36 -19.66
C GLU A 201 55.08 -9.65 -20.92
N ARG A 202 54.34 -8.55 -20.72
CA ARG A 202 53.81 -7.69 -21.81
C ARG A 202 54.83 -7.13 -22.80
N GLU A 203 56.13 -7.12 -22.46
CA GLU A 203 57.17 -6.65 -23.39
C GLU A 203 57.45 -7.68 -24.48
N GLN A 204 56.99 -8.93 -24.30
CA GLN A 204 57.02 -10.06 -25.26
C GLN A 204 58.41 -10.47 -25.77
N ARG A 205 59.46 -9.75 -25.36
CA ARG A 205 60.82 -9.87 -25.91
C ARG A 205 61.84 -9.41 -24.89
N VAL A 206 62.79 -10.28 -24.56
CA VAL A 206 63.99 -9.93 -23.81
C VAL A 206 65.18 -9.82 -24.75
N THR A 207 65.96 -8.75 -24.63
CA THR A 207 67.19 -8.56 -25.42
C THR A 207 68.41 -8.90 -24.57
N ILE A 208 69.10 -9.96 -24.96
CA ILE A 208 70.34 -10.42 -24.34
C ILE A 208 71.53 -9.96 -25.17
N GLU A 209 72.55 -9.43 -24.50
CA GLU A 209 73.74 -8.93 -25.15
C GLU A 209 74.94 -9.84 -24.87
N VAL A 210 75.58 -10.31 -25.93
CA VAL A 210 76.85 -11.05 -25.88
C VAL A 210 77.97 -10.11 -26.28
N VAL A 211 78.96 -9.97 -25.41
CA VAL A 211 80.10 -9.08 -25.57
C VAL A 211 81.37 -9.88 -25.84
N ARG A 212 82.22 -9.30 -26.68
CA ARG A 212 83.49 -9.86 -27.12
C ARG A 212 84.64 -8.96 -26.68
N TYR A 213 85.57 -9.54 -25.92
CA TYR A 213 86.83 -8.90 -25.53
C TYR A 213 88.03 -9.54 -26.24
N GLY A 214 89.19 -8.87 -26.21
CA GLY A 214 90.42 -9.39 -26.80
C GLY A 214 90.49 -9.24 -28.32
N PHE A 215 90.90 -10.29 -29.02
CA PHE A 215 91.09 -10.27 -30.47
C PHE A 215 89.75 -10.13 -31.22
N THR A 216 89.56 -9.06 -31.99
CA THR A 216 88.29 -8.78 -32.72
C THR A 216 88.34 -9.04 -34.23
N ASN A 217 89.52 -9.28 -34.80
CA ASN A 217 89.70 -9.43 -36.25
C ASN A 217 89.56 -10.90 -36.75
N SER A 218 88.57 -11.61 -36.20
CA SER A 218 88.12 -12.93 -36.69
C SER A 218 86.61 -13.01 -36.63
N VAL A 219 86.03 -13.85 -37.47
CA VAL A 219 84.62 -14.24 -37.34
C VAL A 219 84.55 -15.31 -36.25
N ILE A 220 83.57 -15.22 -35.35
CA ILE A 220 83.35 -16.23 -34.31
C ILE A 220 81.91 -16.72 -34.38
N HIS A 221 81.77 -18.04 -34.34
CA HIS A 221 80.53 -18.76 -34.22
C HIS A 221 80.32 -19.15 -32.75
N PHE A 222 79.11 -18.95 -32.24
CA PHE A 222 78.72 -19.33 -30.89
C PHE A 222 77.26 -19.74 -30.89
N ARG A 223 76.85 -20.58 -29.94
CA ARG A 223 75.47 -21.05 -29.80
C ARG A 223 74.87 -20.53 -28.51
N LEU A 224 73.60 -20.13 -28.58
CA LEU A 224 72.77 -19.88 -27.41
C LEU A 224 71.69 -20.96 -27.32
N ASP A 225 71.62 -21.58 -26.15
CA ASP A 225 70.60 -22.56 -25.80
C ASP A 225 69.83 -22.06 -24.58
N THR A 226 68.50 -21.99 -24.66
CA THR A 226 67.62 -21.76 -23.51
C THR A 226 67.40 -23.05 -22.75
N ILE A 227 67.38 -22.95 -21.42
CA ILE A 227 67.18 -24.05 -20.49
C ILE A 227 66.07 -23.62 -19.54
N ASP A 228 65.05 -24.47 -19.42
CA ASP A 228 63.90 -24.24 -18.54
C ASP A 228 64.34 -24.10 -17.08
N GLY A 229 63.67 -23.22 -16.34
CA GLY A 229 63.83 -23.04 -14.90
C GLY A 229 62.51 -23.33 -14.19
N THR A 230 61.90 -22.30 -13.62
CA THR A 230 60.46 -22.36 -13.28
C THR A 230 59.60 -22.07 -14.52
N ALA A 231 60.07 -21.16 -15.39
CA ALA A 231 59.51 -20.93 -16.71
C ALA A 231 59.91 -22.05 -17.68
N THR A 232 58.95 -22.50 -18.46
CA THR A 232 59.02 -23.59 -19.43
C THR A 232 58.86 -23.10 -20.87
N ALA A 233 59.63 -23.70 -21.77
CA ALA A 233 59.55 -23.34 -23.18
C ALA A 233 58.23 -23.82 -23.81
N GLY A 234 57.50 -22.88 -24.41
CA GLY A 234 56.21 -23.10 -25.07
C GLY A 234 55.00 -22.58 -24.30
N GLU A 235 55.15 -22.37 -22.99
CA GLU A 235 54.15 -21.70 -22.13
C GLU A 235 54.60 -20.25 -21.88
N ASP A 236 55.81 -20.03 -21.35
CA ASP A 236 56.24 -18.69 -20.88
C ASP A 236 57.24 -18.02 -21.85
N TYR A 237 57.96 -18.81 -22.64
CA TYR A 237 58.91 -18.29 -23.62
C TYR A 237 59.13 -19.26 -24.80
N VAL A 238 59.65 -18.74 -25.91
CA VAL A 238 59.97 -19.57 -27.09
C VAL A 238 61.39 -20.11 -26.98
N LYS A 239 61.53 -21.44 -27.06
CA LYS A 239 62.84 -22.12 -27.03
C LYS A 239 63.79 -21.56 -28.08
N LEU A 240 64.96 -21.11 -27.65
CA LEU A 240 66.05 -20.69 -28.53
C LEU A 240 67.19 -21.71 -28.46
N SER A 241 67.58 -22.26 -29.60
CA SER A 241 68.71 -23.19 -29.75
C SER A 241 69.37 -22.94 -31.10
N GLU A 242 69.99 -21.77 -31.24
CA GLU A 242 70.49 -21.26 -32.53
C GLU A 242 71.98 -20.90 -32.48
N GLU A 243 72.63 -21.03 -33.62
CA GLU A 243 74.02 -20.61 -33.82
C GLU A 243 74.07 -19.19 -34.39
N PHE A 244 74.84 -18.34 -33.72
CA PHE A 244 75.05 -16.95 -34.07
C PHE A 244 76.50 -16.71 -34.50
N LYS A 245 76.68 -15.70 -35.35
CA LYS A 245 78.00 -15.23 -35.79
C LYS A 245 78.25 -13.77 -35.37
N MET A 246 79.46 -13.50 -34.88
CA MET A 246 80.01 -12.14 -34.77
C MET A 246 80.99 -11.90 -35.92
N GLU A 247 80.75 -10.85 -36.69
CA GLU A 247 81.63 -10.46 -37.80
C GLU A 247 82.94 -9.83 -37.30
N ARG A 248 83.91 -9.66 -38.20
CA ARG A 248 85.20 -9.03 -37.87
C ARG A 248 84.97 -7.60 -37.37
N GLY A 249 85.57 -7.27 -36.22
CA GLY A 249 85.44 -5.95 -35.59
C GLY A 249 84.18 -5.79 -34.74
N GLN A 250 83.24 -6.74 -34.76
CA GLN A 250 82.02 -6.66 -33.94
C GLN A 250 82.34 -7.02 -32.47
N GLN A 251 82.05 -6.09 -31.56
CA GLN A 251 82.31 -6.23 -30.12
C GLN A 251 81.09 -6.64 -29.31
N GLU A 252 79.87 -6.41 -29.83
CA GLU A 252 78.63 -6.78 -29.17
C GLU A 252 77.63 -7.35 -30.18
N LYS A 253 76.81 -8.30 -29.72
CA LYS A 253 75.71 -8.88 -30.49
C LYS A 253 74.50 -8.95 -29.57
N ARG A 254 73.43 -8.27 -29.98
CA ARG A 254 72.11 -8.32 -29.33
C ARG A 254 71.29 -9.43 -29.95
N ILE A 255 70.71 -10.26 -29.09
CA ILE A 255 69.90 -11.41 -29.44
C ILE A 255 68.59 -11.28 -28.69
N THR A 256 67.49 -11.39 -29.41
CA THR A 256 66.16 -11.27 -28.84
C THR A 256 65.57 -12.66 -28.63
N ILE A 257 65.12 -12.94 -27.42
CA ILE A 257 64.33 -14.13 -27.09
C ILE A 257 62.88 -13.68 -26.93
N HIS A 258 61.96 -14.43 -27.53
CA HIS A 258 60.53 -14.16 -27.42
C HIS A 258 60.00 -14.71 -26.11
N VAL A 259 59.36 -13.84 -25.34
CA VAL A 259 58.56 -14.16 -24.14
C VAL A 259 57.11 -14.27 -24.62
N ILE A 260 56.39 -15.25 -24.11
CA ILE A 260 54.98 -15.44 -24.38
C ILE A 260 54.24 -14.60 -23.35
N ASP A 261 53.23 -13.89 -23.82
CA ASP A 261 52.42 -12.97 -23.04
C ASP A 261 51.00 -13.48 -23.08
N ASP A 262 50.48 -13.87 -21.92
CA ASP A 262 49.09 -14.25 -21.78
C ASP A 262 48.31 -13.25 -20.93
N ASN A 263 47.24 -13.67 -20.28
CA ASN A 263 46.52 -12.77 -19.38
C ASN A 263 46.19 -13.51 -18.08
N GLN A 264 46.92 -14.55 -17.73
CA GLN A 264 46.65 -15.43 -16.61
C GLN A 264 47.69 -15.14 -15.53
N TRP A 265 47.21 -14.76 -14.36
CA TRP A 265 48.13 -14.46 -13.26
C TRP A 265 48.99 -15.68 -12.90
N GLU A 266 50.30 -15.46 -12.92
CA GLU A 266 51.34 -16.41 -12.53
C GLU A 266 52.37 -15.72 -11.60
N PRO A 267 53.06 -16.48 -10.74
CA PRO A 267 54.17 -15.93 -9.97
C PRO A 267 55.36 -15.58 -10.88
N ASP A 268 56.24 -14.65 -10.46
CA ASP A 268 57.48 -14.36 -11.21
C ASP A 268 58.28 -15.64 -11.50
N GLU A 269 58.60 -15.85 -12.77
CA GLU A 269 59.25 -17.07 -13.23
C GLU A 269 60.64 -16.82 -13.81
N THR A 270 61.43 -17.89 -13.96
CA THR A 270 62.81 -17.80 -14.43
C THR A 270 63.19 -18.90 -15.40
N PHE A 271 64.00 -18.55 -16.40
CA PHE A 271 64.69 -19.49 -17.28
C PHE A 271 66.17 -19.09 -17.46
N PHE A 272 66.98 -19.98 -18.02
CA PHE A 272 68.41 -19.76 -18.20
C PHE A 272 68.78 -19.73 -19.67
N VAL A 273 69.80 -18.95 -20.00
CA VAL A 273 70.40 -18.91 -21.35
C VAL A 273 71.86 -19.27 -21.25
N LYS A 274 72.27 -20.32 -21.95
CA LYS A 274 73.62 -20.87 -21.94
C LYS A 274 74.34 -20.49 -23.22
N LEU A 275 75.52 -19.89 -23.06
CA LEU A 275 76.46 -19.59 -24.13
C LEU A 275 77.45 -20.76 -24.30
N SER A 276 77.55 -21.30 -25.51
CA SER A 276 78.50 -22.34 -25.86
C SER A 276 79.27 -22.01 -27.15
N LEU A 277 80.47 -22.57 -27.27
CA LEU A 277 81.29 -22.49 -28.49
C LEU A 277 81.28 -23.85 -29.19
N PRO A 278 81.24 -23.88 -30.54
CA PRO A 278 81.34 -25.14 -31.28
C PRO A 278 82.72 -25.77 -31.06
N GLU A 279 82.75 -27.09 -30.84
CA GLU A 279 83.99 -27.85 -30.67
C GLU A 279 84.72 -28.01 -32.01
N GLY A 280 85.90 -27.39 -32.12
CA GLY A 280 86.80 -27.49 -33.29
C GLY A 280 88.08 -26.67 -33.10
N GLU A 281 89.22 -27.18 -33.57
CA GLU A 281 90.57 -26.60 -33.37
C GLU A 281 90.79 -25.20 -33.99
N GLU A 282 89.85 -24.66 -34.76
CA GLU A 282 89.98 -23.36 -35.45
C GLU A 282 89.32 -22.16 -34.74
N SER A 283 88.59 -22.37 -33.63
CA SER A 283 87.92 -21.28 -32.91
C SER A 283 88.92 -20.48 -32.05
N ARG A 284 89.38 -19.32 -32.53
CA ARG A 284 90.18 -18.34 -31.76
C ARG A 284 89.35 -17.62 -30.67
N ALA A 285 88.49 -18.34 -29.96
CA ALA A 285 87.56 -17.83 -28.99
C ALA A 285 87.54 -18.71 -27.74
N LYS A 286 87.40 -18.09 -26.57
CA LYS A 286 87.23 -18.73 -25.26
C LYS A 286 86.01 -18.14 -24.58
N LEU A 287 85.33 -18.93 -23.76
CA LEU A 287 84.24 -18.43 -22.93
C LEU A 287 84.79 -17.63 -21.74
N GLY A 288 84.15 -16.50 -21.44
CA GLY A 288 84.48 -15.66 -20.29
C GLY A 288 83.85 -16.16 -18.99
N SER A 289 83.64 -15.24 -18.05
CA SER A 289 83.12 -15.56 -16.71
C SER A 289 81.60 -15.71 -16.67
N LYS A 290 80.88 -14.98 -17.53
CA LYS A 290 79.41 -15.00 -17.62
C LYS A 290 78.95 -15.84 -18.81
N THR A 291 78.89 -17.16 -18.61
CA THR A 291 78.48 -18.12 -19.65
C THR A 291 77.03 -18.57 -19.54
N ILE A 292 76.38 -18.29 -18.41
CA ILE A 292 74.96 -18.54 -18.18
C ILE A 292 74.35 -17.22 -17.69
N ALA A 293 73.22 -16.84 -18.28
CA ALA A 293 72.40 -15.73 -17.83
C ALA A 293 71.06 -16.24 -17.29
N LEU A 294 70.63 -15.70 -16.15
CA LEU A 294 69.28 -15.88 -15.61
C LEU A 294 68.35 -14.82 -16.23
N VAL A 295 67.20 -15.23 -16.73
CA VAL A 295 66.15 -14.32 -17.17
C VAL A 295 64.95 -14.50 -16.25
N THR A 296 64.48 -13.42 -15.64
CA THR A 296 63.26 -13.37 -14.84
C THR A 296 62.14 -12.76 -15.68
N ILE A 297 61.05 -13.49 -15.85
CA ILE A 297 59.80 -12.99 -16.41
C ILE A 297 58.98 -12.50 -15.23
N ILE A 298 58.69 -11.21 -15.21
CA ILE A 298 57.87 -10.56 -14.19
C ILE A 298 56.45 -10.53 -14.74
N ASN A 299 55.53 -11.24 -14.09
CA ASN A 299 54.13 -11.23 -14.46
C ASN A 299 53.53 -9.85 -14.13
N ASP A 300 52.75 -9.29 -15.05
CA ASP A 300 52.09 -8.00 -14.87
C ASP A 300 50.57 -8.05 -14.92
N ASP A 301 50.00 -9.25 -14.77
CA ASP A 301 48.56 -9.48 -14.65
C ASP A 301 48.05 -9.20 -13.24
N GLU A 302 46.88 -8.58 -13.13
CA GLU A 302 46.22 -8.33 -11.85
C GLU A 302 44.92 -9.16 -11.76
N PRO A 303 44.91 -10.28 -10.99
CA PRO A 303 43.71 -11.10 -10.86
C PRO A 303 42.64 -10.44 -9.99
N GLY A 304 42.97 -9.39 -9.24
CA GLY A 304 42.04 -8.57 -8.47
C GLY A 304 41.48 -9.24 -7.20
N PHE A 305 40.60 -8.50 -6.53
CA PHE A 305 39.91 -8.90 -5.31
C PHE A 305 38.43 -9.14 -5.59
N ILE A 306 37.88 -10.22 -5.05
CA ILE A 306 36.46 -10.55 -5.19
C ILE A 306 35.74 -10.24 -3.88
N GLU A 307 34.70 -9.41 -3.95
CA GLU A 307 33.90 -8.99 -2.80
C GLU A 307 32.43 -8.71 -3.17
N PHE A 308 31.56 -8.63 -2.18
CA PHE A 308 30.19 -8.14 -2.38
C PHE A 308 30.17 -6.63 -2.61
N GLU A 309 29.28 -6.16 -3.48
CA GLU A 309 29.10 -4.71 -3.72
C GLU A 309 28.55 -4.01 -2.47
N GLU A 310 27.66 -4.69 -1.75
CA GLU A 310 27.03 -4.19 -0.53
C GLU A 310 27.17 -5.19 0.62
N SER A 311 27.42 -4.69 1.84
CA SER A 311 27.52 -5.52 3.04
C SER A 311 26.17 -5.94 3.63
N ILE A 312 25.09 -5.24 3.24
CA ILE A 312 23.72 -5.47 3.70
C ILE A 312 22.79 -5.29 2.50
N THR A 313 21.89 -6.24 2.29
CA THR A 313 20.85 -6.17 1.25
C THR A 313 19.49 -6.35 1.90
N LEU A 314 18.57 -5.41 1.66
CA LEU A 314 17.20 -5.50 2.17
C LEU A 314 16.25 -5.90 1.06
N VAL A 315 15.47 -6.96 1.31
CA VAL A 315 14.46 -7.45 0.37
C VAL A 315 13.15 -7.68 1.09
N LYS A 316 12.05 -7.64 0.33
CA LYS A 316 10.74 -8.07 0.83
C LYS A 316 10.60 -9.57 0.66
N GLU A 317 9.84 -10.19 1.53
CA GLU A 317 9.48 -11.61 1.42
C GLU A 317 8.86 -11.96 0.06
N SER A 318 7.96 -11.09 -0.43
CA SER A 318 7.30 -11.24 -1.74
C SER A 318 8.18 -11.07 -3.00
N VAL A 319 9.50 -10.87 -2.86
CA VAL A 319 10.40 -10.68 -4.02
C VAL A 319 10.64 -11.99 -4.80
N GLY A 320 10.48 -13.15 -4.14
CA GLY A 320 10.70 -14.48 -4.69
C GLY A 320 12.17 -14.86 -4.90
N LYS A 321 13.04 -13.96 -5.35
CA LYS A 321 14.50 -14.16 -5.43
C LYS A 321 15.25 -12.88 -5.07
N VAL A 322 16.25 -12.99 -4.20
CA VAL A 322 17.21 -11.91 -3.95
C VAL A 322 18.38 -12.02 -4.93
N GLU A 323 18.74 -10.91 -5.55
CA GLU A 323 19.89 -10.79 -6.45
C GLU A 323 21.02 -10.08 -5.71
N ILE A 324 22.11 -10.80 -5.45
CA ILE A 324 23.28 -10.29 -4.72
C ILE A 324 24.42 -10.16 -5.71
N LYS A 325 24.93 -8.93 -5.87
CA LYS A 325 26.02 -8.65 -6.80
C LYS A 325 27.38 -8.84 -6.13
N VAL A 326 28.20 -9.67 -6.77
CA VAL A 326 29.62 -9.88 -6.45
C VAL A 326 30.44 -9.14 -7.49
N VAL A 327 31.41 -8.36 -7.03
CA VAL A 327 32.27 -7.52 -7.85
C VAL A 327 33.73 -7.96 -7.72
N ARG A 328 34.47 -7.81 -8.82
CA ARG A 328 35.90 -8.03 -8.93
C ARG A 328 36.55 -6.65 -9.08
N VAL A 329 37.43 -6.28 -8.15
CA VAL A 329 38.02 -4.93 -8.03
C VAL A 329 39.55 -4.99 -8.06
N ASN A 330 40.20 -3.90 -8.51
CA ASN A 330 41.66 -3.78 -8.61
C ASN A 330 42.33 -4.93 -9.40
N GLY A 331 41.74 -5.31 -10.53
CA GLY A 331 42.25 -6.35 -11.42
C GLY A 331 41.12 -7.13 -12.09
N ALA A 332 41.31 -7.52 -13.35
CA ALA A 332 40.34 -8.32 -14.11
C ALA A 332 41.02 -9.37 -15.01
N ASP A 333 42.31 -9.62 -14.79
CA ASP A 333 43.12 -10.48 -15.66
C ASP A 333 42.96 -11.95 -15.28
N GLY A 334 42.86 -12.80 -16.29
CA GLY A 334 42.74 -14.24 -16.09
C GLY A 334 41.37 -14.72 -15.64
N ARG A 335 41.21 -16.03 -15.74
CA ARG A 335 40.01 -16.73 -15.28
C ARG A 335 40.16 -17.06 -13.80
N VAL A 336 39.26 -16.54 -12.98
CA VAL A 336 39.27 -16.75 -11.53
C VAL A 336 37.95 -17.32 -11.06
N SER A 337 37.97 -18.08 -9.97
CA SER A 337 36.74 -18.56 -9.35
C SER A 337 36.73 -18.35 -7.85
N VAL A 338 35.52 -18.30 -7.30
CA VAL A 338 35.27 -18.21 -5.85
C VAL A 338 34.04 -19.03 -5.50
N HIS A 339 34.05 -19.70 -4.36
CA HIS A 339 32.85 -20.36 -3.85
C HIS A 339 32.04 -19.42 -2.95
N TYR A 340 30.73 -19.58 -2.96
CA TYR A 340 29.85 -18.95 -1.98
C TYR A 340 28.97 -19.97 -1.29
N ARG A 341 28.51 -19.63 -0.09
CA ARG A 341 27.49 -20.40 0.65
C ARG A 341 26.59 -19.47 1.46
N THR A 342 25.35 -19.89 1.66
CA THR A 342 24.41 -19.26 2.59
C THR A 342 24.56 -19.81 4.00
N LYS A 343 24.26 -19.00 5.00
CA LYS A 343 24.34 -19.37 6.43
C LYS A 343 23.23 -18.69 7.21
N ASP A 344 22.51 -19.48 8.00
CA ASP A 344 21.42 -19.02 8.86
C ASP A 344 21.92 -18.05 9.94
N ILE A 345 21.11 -17.02 10.23
CA ILE A 345 21.27 -16.15 11.41
C ILE A 345 19.97 -16.19 12.20
N ASP A 346 18.96 -15.46 11.73
CA ASP A 346 17.60 -15.45 12.26
C ASP A 346 16.65 -16.18 11.29
N ALA A 347 16.84 -15.96 9.97
CA ALA A 347 16.20 -16.71 8.91
C ALA A 347 16.86 -18.09 8.74
N VAL A 348 16.02 -19.12 8.57
CA VAL A 348 16.35 -20.54 8.54
C VAL A 348 16.15 -21.09 7.12
N ALA A 349 17.18 -21.78 6.63
CA ALA A 349 17.10 -22.45 5.33
C ALA A 349 15.93 -23.45 5.23
N SER A 350 15.27 -23.48 4.07
CA SER A 350 14.06 -24.27 3.75
C SER A 350 12.76 -23.79 4.40
N ARG A 351 12.82 -22.81 5.31
CA ARG A 351 11.64 -22.10 5.82
C ARG A 351 11.52 -20.73 5.16
N ASP A 352 12.57 -19.92 5.27
CA ASP A 352 12.53 -18.49 4.88
C ASP A 352 13.27 -18.23 3.56
N TYR A 353 14.25 -19.08 3.23
CA TYR A 353 15.00 -19.02 1.97
C TYR A 353 15.54 -20.39 1.58
N GLU A 354 15.88 -20.60 0.30
CA GLU A 354 16.53 -21.83 -0.15
C GLU A 354 18.06 -21.74 0.03
N SER A 355 18.64 -22.68 0.78
CA SER A 355 20.10 -22.74 0.94
C SER A 355 20.80 -22.91 -0.41
N SER A 356 21.82 -22.10 -0.65
CA SER A 356 22.54 -22.06 -1.92
C SER A 356 24.04 -22.10 -1.67
N GLN A 357 24.72 -22.98 -2.42
CA GLN A 357 26.17 -23.11 -2.42
C GLN A 357 26.63 -23.46 -3.83
N SER A 358 27.45 -22.61 -4.43
CA SER A 358 27.97 -22.82 -5.79
C SER A 358 29.31 -22.10 -5.98
N GLU A 359 30.00 -22.46 -7.06
CA GLU A 359 31.15 -21.74 -7.58
C GLU A 359 30.69 -20.61 -8.50
N ILE A 360 31.37 -19.47 -8.41
CA ILE A 360 31.23 -18.32 -9.31
C ILE A 360 32.54 -18.23 -10.09
N ILE A 361 32.43 -18.24 -11.41
CA ILE A 361 33.56 -18.14 -12.33
C ILE A 361 33.50 -16.78 -13.00
N PHE A 362 34.59 -16.03 -12.92
CA PHE A 362 34.84 -14.82 -13.68
C PHE A 362 35.81 -15.16 -14.81
N GLU A 363 35.37 -14.92 -16.04
CA GLU A 363 36.25 -14.97 -17.21
C GLU A 363 37.12 -13.70 -17.28
N HIS A 364 38.16 -13.72 -18.12
CA HIS A 364 39.02 -12.56 -18.32
C HIS A 364 38.20 -11.31 -18.70
N GLY A 365 38.45 -10.19 -18.00
CA GLY A 365 37.74 -8.93 -18.19
C GLY A 365 36.36 -8.85 -17.53
N GLU A 366 35.83 -9.93 -16.94
CA GLU A 366 34.56 -9.88 -16.21
C GLU A 366 34.74 -9.28 -14.81
N ILE A 367 33.96 -8.22 -14.52
CA ILE A 367 34.07 -7.44 -13.27
C ILE A 367 32.91 -7.67 -12.29
N SER A 368 31.83 -8.34 -12.69
CA SER A 368 30.70 -8.59 -11.79
C SER A 368 29.89 -9.83 -12.17
N LYS A 369 29.35 -10.52 -11.16
CA LYS A 369 28.38 -11.62 -11.29
C LYS A 369 27.25 -11.44 -10.28
N ILE A 370 26.10 -12.02 -10.58
CA ILE A 370 24.92 -11.96 -9.72
C ILE A 370 24.63 -13.36 -9.19
N ILE A 371 24.48 -13.47 -7.87
CA ILE A 371 23.97 -14.65 -7.18
C ILE A 371 22.47 -14.45 -6.99
N ALA A 372 21.67 -15.42 -7.40
CA ALA A 372 20.23 -15.41 -7.16
C ALA A 372 19.86 -16.46 -6.12
N ILE A 373 19.34 -16.03 -4.96
CA ILE A 373 18.89 -16.92 -3.89
C ILE A 373 17.37 -16.85 -3.80
N PRO A 374 16.64 -17.97 -3.93
CA PRO A 374 15.20 -18.00 -3.74
C PRO A 374 14.81 -17.64 -2.30
N ILE A 375 13.87 -16.71 -2.17
CA ILE A 375 13.21 -16.36 -0.92
C ILE A 375 11.85 -17.08 -0.91
N ILE A 376 11.53 -17.72 0.21
CA ILE A 376 10.27 -18.44 0.38
C ILE A 376 9.28 -17.43 0.97
N ASP A 377 8.13 -17.30 0.32
CA ASP A 377 7.03 -16.43 0.72
C ASP A 377 5.96 -17.31 1.36
N ASP A 378 5.64 -17.05 2.63
CA ASP A 378 4.57 -17.73 3.34
C ASP A 378 3.47 -16.77 3.84
N LEU A 379 2.44 -17.32 4.48
CA LEU A 379 1.25 -16.56 4.90
C LEU A 379 1.24 -16.23 6.40
N GLU A 380 2.32 -16.54 7.11
CA GLU A 380 2.50 -16.26 8.53
C GLU A 380 3.16 -14.88 8.72
N ALA A 381 2.62 -14.09 9.65
CA ALA A 381 3.20 -12.80 9.96
C ALA A 381 4.41 -13.01 10.87
N GLU A 382 5.60 -12.84 10.31
CA GLU A 382 6.88 -12.98 11.01
C GLU A 382 7.54 -11.61 11.27
N LYS A 383 8.63 -11.62 12.03
CA LYS A 383 9.45 -10.41 12.21
C LYS A 383 10.43 -10.29 11.04
N ASP A 384 11.08 -9.13 10.90
CA ASP A 384 12.20 -9.03 9.97
C ASP A 384 13.30 -10.03 10.38
N GLU A 385 13.64 -10.94 9.48
CA GLU A 385 14.63 -11.99 9.70
C GLU A 385 15.83 -11.78 8.77
N SER A 386 16.97 -12.38 9.08
CA SER A 386 18.19 -12.20 8.29
C SER A 386 18.99 -13.48 8.14
N PHE A 387 19.69 -13.63 7.01
CA PHE A 387 20.68 -14.67 6.76
C PHE A 387 21.94 -14.07 6.15
N ALA A 388 23.06 -14.81 6.17
CA ALA A 388 24.33 -14.37 5.60
C ALA A 388 24.69 -15.14 4.33
N VAL A 389 25.44 -14.48 3.45
CA VAL A 389 26.13 -15.09 2.32
C VAL A 389 27.62 -14.81 2.46
N GLU A 390 28.44 -15.88 2.40
CA GLU A 390 29.89 -15.82 2.61
C GLU A 390 30.61 -16.32 1.35
N LEU A 391 31.64 -15.57 0.92
CA LEU A 391 32.60 -15.97 -0.10
C LEU A 391 33.79 -16.70 0.55
N TYR A 392 34.26 -17.77 -0.07
CA TYR A 392 35.41 -18.55 0.40
C TYR A 392 36.10 -19.26 -0.78
N ASP A 393 37.33 -19.73 -0.57
CA ASP A 393 38.16 -20.48 -1.53
C ASP A 393 38.24 -19.84 -2.93
N THR A 394 39.14 -18.88 -3.10
CA THR A 394 39.44 -18.27 -4.40
C THR A 394 40.52 -19.04 -5.18
N THR A 395 40.43 -19.03 -6.51
CA THR A 395 41.42 -19.64 -7.42
C THR A 395 41.91 -18.63 -8.47
N GLY A 396 42.99 -18.96 -9.20
CA GLY A 396 43.54 -18.12 -10.27
C GLY A 396 44.22 -16.83 -9.80
N GLY A 397 44.80 -16.85 -8.58
CA GLY A 397 45.53 -15.70 -8.02
C GLY A 397 44.65 -14.63 -7.33
N ALA A 398 43.33 -14.66 -7.54
CA ALA A 398 42.41 -13.71 -6.90
C ALA A 398 42.36 -13.87 -5.38
N GLN A 399 42.12 -12.76 -4.68
CA GLN A 399 41.98 -12.73 -3.22
C GLN A 399 40.59 -12.25 -2.81
N LEU A 400 40.17 -12.55 -1.59
CA LEU A 400 38.91 -12.01 -1.04
C LEU A 400 39.12 -10.55 -0.65
N GLY A 401 38.17 -9.69 -1.05
CA GLY A 401 38.17 -8.28 -0.67
C GLY A 401 37.66 -8.03 0.75
N LYS A 402 37.37 -6.76 1.05
CA LYS A 402 36.94 -6.31 2.39
C LYS A 402 35.55 -6.83 2.74
N HIS A 403 34.67 -6.93 1.74
CA HIS A 403 33.29 -7.41 1.91
C HIS A 403 33.17 -8.87 1.46
N SER A 404 33.81 -9.80 2.18
CA SER A 404 33.70 -11.25 1.92
C SER A 404 32.43 -11.90 2.46
N ARG A 405 31.63 -11.14 3.23
CA ARG A 405 30.34 -11.56 3.78
C ARG A 405 29.33 -10.43 3.61
N THR A 406 28.12 -10.78 3.19
CA THR A 406 26.97 -9.87 3.16
C THR A 406 25.80 -10.45 3.97
N VAL A 407 24.95 -9.59 4.50
CA VAL A 407 23.75 -9.96 5.26
C VAL A 407 22.52 -9.57 4.47
N VAL A 408 21.64 -10.53 4.23
CA VAL A 408 20.34 -10.27 3.60
C VAL A 408 19.30 -10.21 4.69
N THR A 409 18.56 -9.10 4.75
CA THR A 409 17.41 -8.93 5.66
C THR A 409 16.12 -9.01 4.86
N ILE A 410 15.26 -9.96 5.24
CA ILE A 410 13.94 -10.19 4.69
C ILE A 410 12.95 -9.36 5.53
N ILE A 411 12.28 -8.42 4.88
CA ILE A 411 11.26 -7.55 5.48
C ILE A 411 9.90 -8.20 5.24
N ASN A 412 9.15 -8.47 6.30
CA ASN A 412 7.80 -9.02 6.19
C ASN A 412 6.84 -7.96 5.60
N ASP A 413 6.12 -8.31 4.53
CA ASP A 413 5.10 -7.45 3.92
C ASP A 413 3.68 -8.03 3.94
N ASP A 414 3.49 -9.14 4.65
CA ASP A 414 2.25 -9.94 4.70
C ASP A 414 1.28 -9.50 5.79
N ASP A 415 1.76 -8.78 6.81
CA ASP A 415 0.95 -8.36 7.95
C ASP A 415 -0.24 -7.45 7.54
N TYR A 416 -0.07 -6.64 6.49
CA TYR A 416 -1.13 -5.73 6.00
C TYR A 416 -2.01 -6.36 4.91
N LYS A 417 -1.43 -7.05 3.93
CA LYS A 417 -2.18 -7.64 2.80
C LYS A 417 -3.07 -8.78 3.28
N THR A 418 -2.57 -9.65 4.15
CA THR A 418 -3.33 -10.78 4.68
C THR A 418 -4.45 -10.31 5.59
N MET A 419 -4.20 -9.30 6.44
CA MET A 419 -5.25 -8.69 7.25
C MET A 419 -6.32 -7.98 6.39
N ALA A 420 -5.91 -7.21 5.37
CA ALA A 420 -6.83 -6.53 4.46
C ALA A 420 -7.69 -7.53 3.65
N ASN A 421 -7.10 -8.63 3.18
CA ASN A 421 -7.81 -9.68 2.45
C ASN A 421 -8.80 -10.45 3.33
N ARG A 422 -8.42 -10.76 4.58
CA ARG A 422 -9.30 -11.38 5.57
C ARG A 422 -10.45 -10.45 6.00
N MET A 423 -10.18 -9.16 6.18
CA MET A 423 -11.22 -8.17 6.43
C MET A 423 -12.14 -8.00 5.24
N ALA A 424 -11.59 -7.89 4.02
CA ALA A 424 -12.38 -7.75 2.81
C ALA A 424 -13.29 -8.96 2.57
N SER A 425 -12.84 -10.19 2.86
CA SER A 425 -13.66 -11.39 2.72
C SER A 425 -14.78 -11.47 3.77
N LEU A 426 -14.48 -11.16 5.03
CA LEU A 426 -15.49 -11.09 6.10
C LEU A 426 -16.54 -9.99 5.81
N VAL A 427 -16.08 -8.84 5.33
CA VAL A 427 -16.95 -7.71 5.00
C VAL A 427 -17.76 -7.96 3.73
N GLN A 428 -17.23 -8.66 2.73
CA GLN A 428 -17.99 -9.08 1.56
C GLN A 428 -19.16 -9.99 1.95
N ILE A 429 -18.92 -10.96 2.85
CA ILE A 429 -19.97 -11.84 3.40
C ILE A 429 -21.06 -11.03 4.10
N ASP A 430 -20.70 -9.98 4.84
CA ASP A 430 -21.67 -9.14 5.53
C ASP A 430 -22.39 -8.17 4.58
N ILE A 431 -21.72 -7.55 3.59
CA ILE A 431 -22.38 -6.70 2.58
C ILE A 431 -23.42 -7.48 1.79
N ASP A 432 -23.12 -8.73 1.39
CA ASP A 432 -24.08 -9.54 0.65
C ASP A 432 -25.34 -9.81 1.50
N LYS A 433 -25.23 -9.94 2.83
CA LYS A 433 -26.39 -9.98 3.75
C LYS A 433 -27.15 -8.65 3.81
N LEU A 434 -26.48 -7.51 3.62
CA LEU A 434 -27.09 -6.16 3.61
C LEU A 434 -27.66 -5.76 2.25
N SER A 435 -27.37 -6.51 1.18
CA SER A 435 -27.85 -6.19 -0.17
C SER A 435 -29.38 -6.39 -0.30
N VAL A 436 -30.12 -5.28 -0.23
CA VAL A 436 -31.58 -5.23 -0.43
C VAL A 436 -32.02 -5.89 -1.73
N THR A 437 -31.16 -5.82 -2.75
CA THR A 437 -31.45 -6.20 -4.13
C THR A 437 -31.43 -7.70 -4.39
N LYS A 438 -30.99 -8.54 -3.43
CA LYS A 438 -30.88 -10.01 -3.62
C LYS A 438 -31.80 -10.82 -2.71
N THR A 439 -32.84 -10.23 -2.10
CA THR A 439 -33.77 -11.03 -1.27
C THR A 439 -34.67 -11.88 -2.16
N SER A 440 -34.53 -13.21 -2.08
CA SER A 440 -35.50 -14.13 -2.68
C SER A 440 -36.83 -14.06 -1.93
N TRP A 441 -37.92 -14.42 -2.60
CA TRP A 441 -39.25 -14.41 -1.98
C TRP A 441 -39.31 -15.34 -0.75
N GLY A 442 -38.64 -16.48 -0.80
CA GLY A 442 -38.50 -17.40 0.34
C GLY A 442 -37.72 -16.81 1.51
N GLN A 443 -36.73 -15.97 1.26
CA GLN A 443 -36.01 -15.25 2.32
C GLN A 443 -36.92 -14.26 3.05
N GLN A 444 -37.85 -13.59 2.35
CA GLN A 444 -38.81 -12.68 2.99
C GLN A 444 -39.73 -13.39 3.97
N PHE A 445 -40.27 -14.56 3.60
CA PHE A 445 -41.07 -15.37 4.51
C PHE A 445 -40.27 -15.87 5.72
N ARG A 446 -39.02 -16.29 5.50
CA ARG A 446 -38.12 -16.72 6.58
C ARG A 446 -37.77 -15.56 7.53
N ASP A 447 -37.50 -14.37 7.00
CA ASP A 447 -37.22 -13.18 7.80
C ASP A 447 -38.47 -12.75 8.60
N SER A 448 -39.66 -12.83 8.00
CA SER A 448 -40.94 -12.53 8.68
C SER A 448 -41.27 -13.48 9.83
N MET A 449 -40.87 -14.76 9.74
CA MET A 449 -41.10 -15.77 10.76
C MET A 449 -40.10 -15.71 11.94
N ASN A 450 -38.96 -15.05 11.77
CA ASN A 450 -37.91 -15.00 12.78
C ASN A 450 -37.83 -13.64 13.49
N VAL A 451 -37.51 -13.64 14.78
CA VAL A 451 -37.20 -12.40 15.51
C VAL A 451 -35.87 -11.87 15.00
N ASN A 452 -35.82 -10.57 14.67
CA ASN A 452 -34.63 -9.90 14.14
C ASN A 452 -34.04 -10.59 12.88
N GLY A 453 -34.91 -11.16 12.01
CA GLY A 453 -34.52 -11.92 10.81
C GLY A 453 -33.53 -13.07 11.06
N GLY A 454 -33.59 -13.69 12.25
CA GLY A 454 -32.79 -14.85 12.64
C GLY A 454 -31.45 -14.52 13.32
N ASP A 455 -31.17 -13.25 13.61
CA ASP A 455 -30.03 -12.85 14.43
C ASP A 455 -30.46 -12.67 15.90
N LEU A 456 -30.34 -13.77 16.65
CA LEU A 456 -30.76 -13.88 18.04
C LEU A 456 -29.79 -13.21 19.02
N GLU A 457 -28.52 -13.04 18.64
CA GLU A 457 -27.47 -12.53 19.54
C GLU A 457 -27.65 -11.04 19.85
N THR A 458 -28.15 -10.28 18.87
CA THR A 458 -28.41 -8.84 19.01
C THR A 458 -29.84 -8.52 19.49
N ALA A 459 -30.66 -9.53 19.78
CA ALA A 459 -32.10 -9.35 20.02
C ALA A 459 -32.43 -8.92 21.46
N LYS A 460 -32.80 -7.65 21.65
CA LYS A 460 -33.34 -7.11 22.92
C LYS A 460 -34.82 -7.51 23.13
N ALA A 461 -35.30 -7.48 24.38
CA ALA A 461 -36.69 -7.78 24.75
C ALA A 461 -37.75 -7.00 23.93
N GLY A 462 -37.45 -5.75 23.55
CA GLY A 462 -38.32 -4.95 22.68
C GLY A 462 -38.50 -5.52 21.27
N HIS A 463 -37.53 -6.25 20.73
CA HIS A 463 -37.64 -6.89 19.40
C HIS A 463 -38.60 -8.07 19.42
N TYR A 464 -38.68 -8.81 20.53
CA TYR A 464 -39.64 -9.90 20.70
C TYR A 464 -41.07 -9.36 20.78
N ILE A 465 -41.28 -8.30 21.58
CA ILE A 465 -42.59 -7.64 21.70
C ILE A 465 -43.01 -7.04 20.34
N GLY A 466 -42.10 -6.34 19.66
CA GLY A 466 -42.35 -5.79 18.33
C GLY A 466 -42.63 -6.89 17.29
N HIS A 467 -41.90 -8.01 17.33
CA HIS A 467 -42.16 -9.15 16.46
C HIS A 467 -43.56 -9.71 16.69
N ALA A 468 -43.98 -9.92 17.94
CA ALA A 468 -45.30 -10.46 18.27
C ALA A 468 -46.44 -9.53 17.82
N LEU A 469 -46.33 -8.22 18.11
CA LEU A 469 -47.35 -7.24 17.73
C LEU A 469 -47.45 -7.05 16.21
N ALA A 470 -46.32 -7.13 15.51
CA ALA A 470 -46.29 -6.94 14.06
C ALA A 470 -46.46 -8.24 13.26
N PHE A 471 -46.42 -9.43 13.89
CA PHE A 471 -46.32 -10.73 13.20
C PHE A 471 -47.35 -10.90 12.09
N PHE A 472 -48.61 -10.59 12.37
CA PHE A 472 -49.69 -10.62 11.40
C PHE A 472 -49.34 -9.77 10.15
N TRP A 473 -48.90 -8.53 10.37
CA TRP A 473 -48.48 -7.61 9.32
C TRP A 473 -47.23 -8.11 8.57
N LYS A 474 -46.30 -8.79 9.23
CA LYS A 474 -45.09 -9.33 8.59
C LYS A 474 -45.39 -10.43 7.58
N VAL A 475 -46.25 -11.37 7.98
CA VAL A 475 -46.63 -12.49 7.11
C VAL A 475 -47.47 -11.97 5.96
N LEU A 476 -48.39 -11.04 6.25
CA LEU A 476 -49.26 -10.44 5.25
C LEU A 476 -48.46 -9.64 4.20
N PHE A 477 -47.46 -8.85 4.62
CA PHE A 477 -46.62 -8.09 3.68
C PHE A 477 -45.53 -8.92 2.98
N ALA A 478 -45.21 -10.13 3.44
CA ALA A 478 -44.30 -11.04 2.74
C ALA A 478 -44.87 -11.56 1.40
N PHE A 479 -46.18 -11.44 1.19
CA PHE A 479 -46.82 -11.72 -0.10
C PHE A 479 -46.53 -10.65 -1.17
N VAL A 480 -46.05 -9.47 -0.77
CA VAL A 480 -45.63 -8.44 -1.72
C VAL A 480 -44.31 -8.87 -2.35
N PRO A 481 -44.17 -8.84 -3.69
CA PRO A 481 -42.99 -9.35 -4.36
C PRO A 481 -41.72 -8.55 -4.02
N PRO A 482 -40.54 -9.19 -3.99
CA PRO A 482 -39.27 -8.51 -3.76
C PRO A 482 -38.97 -7.39 -4.76
N THR A 483 -38.37 -6.31 -4.27
CA THR A 483 -37.96 -5.14 -5.07
C THR A 483 -36.88 -5.45 -6.11
N ALA A 484 -36.24 -6.61 -6.00
CA ALA A 484 -35.30 -7.13 -6.98
C ALA A 484 -35.96 -7.45 -8.34
N ILE A 485 -37.27 -7.74 -8.34
CA ILE A 485 -37.99 -8.17 -9.53
C ILE A 485 -38.46 -6.93 -10.32
N ALA A 486 -38.15 -6.89 -11.61
CA ALA A 486 -38.53 -5.80 -12.53
C ALA A 486 -38.15 -4.40 -12.00
N SER A 487 -36.96 -4.29 -11.39
CA SER A 487 -36.44 -3.04 -10.82
C SER A 487 -37.39 -2.36 -9.83
N GLY A 488 -38.23 -3.13 -9.14
CA GLY A 488 -39.15 -2.64 -8.09
C GLY A 488 -40.53 -2.20 -8.60
N TRP A 489 -40.77 -2.15 -9.91
CA TRP A 489 -42.07 -1.76 -10.46
C TRP A 489 -43.17 -2.75 -10.08
N LEU A 490 -42.87 -4.05 -10.08
CA LEU A 490 -43.83 -5.08 -9.69
C LEU A 490 -44.23 -4.93 -8.21
N THR A 491 -43.26 -4.69 -7.33
CA THR A 491 -43.51 -4.40 -5.91
C THR A 491 -44.39 -3.17 -5.74
N PHE A 492 -44.12 -2.10 -6.49
CA PHE A 492 -44.89 -0.85 -6.39
C PHE A 492 -46.38 -1.06 -6.67
N PHE A 493 -46.74 -1.63 -7.81
CA PHE A 493 -48.15 -1.82 -8.17
C PHE A 493 -48.86 -2.83 -7.26
N VAL A 494 -48.20 -3.94 -6.91
CA VAL A 494 -48.80 -4.94 -6.00
C VAL A 494 -49.02 -4.34 -4.61
N SER A 495 -48.08 -3.53 -4.11
CA SER A 495 -48.22 -2.87 -2.81
C SER A 495 -49.38 -1.86 -2.78
N LEU A 496 -49.59 -1.09 -3.85
CA LEU A 496 -50.72 -0.16 -3.97
C LEU A 496 -52.07 -0.88 -3.92
N LEU A 497 -52.20 -1.96 -4.68
CA LEU A 497 -53.41 -2.78 -4.68
C LEU A 497 -53.67 -3.37 -3.28
N PHE A 498 -52.62 -3.84 -2.62
CA PHE A 498 -52.71 -4.46 -1.31
C PHE A 498 -53.13 -3.47 -0.22
N ILE A 499 -52.57 -2.24 -0.26
CA ILE A 499 -52.98 -1.15 0.62
C ILE A 499 -54.45 -0.78 0.38
N ALA A 500 -54.88 -0.67 -0.89
CA ALA A 500 -56.28 -0.36 -1.21
C ALA A 500 -57.25 -1.41 -0.62
N ILE A 501 -56.96 -2.70 -0.81
CA ILE A 501 -57.75 -3.80 -0.23
C ILE A 501 -57.75 -3.73 1.31
N LEU A 502 -56.59 -3.52 1.91
CA LEU A 502 -56.46 -3.46 3.36
C LEU A 502 -57.25 -2.28 3.95
N THR A 503 -57.17 -1.10 3.33
CA THR A 503 -57.90 0.10 3.78
C THR A 503 -59.41 -0.09 3.69
N ALA A 504 -59.91 -0.80 2.67
CA ALA A 504 -61.31 -1.16 2.56
C ALA A 504 -61.74 -2.09 3.72
N ILE A 505 -60.96 -3.16 3.98
CA ILE A 505 -61.25 -4.10 5.07
C ILE A 505 -61.21 -3.42 6.44
N VAL A 506 -60.18 -2.60 6.70
CA VAL A 506 -60.06 -1.89 7.99
C VAL A 506 -61.19 -0.88 8.16
N GLY A 507 -61.59 -0.20 7.08
CA GLY A 507 -62.76 0.70 7.07
C GLY A 507 -64.04 -0.04 7.43
N ASP A 508 -64.29 -1.19 6.80
CA ASP A 508 -65.49 -2.01 7.04
C ASP A 508 -65.50 -2.59 8.46
N VAL A 509 -64.38 -3.11 8.93
CA VAL A 509 -64.25 -3.65 10.31
C VAL A 509 -64.46 -2.53 11.33
N ALA A 510 -63.88 -1.35 11.11
CA ALA A 510 -64.07 -0.21 11.99
C ALA A 510 -65.54 0.23 12.02
N ALA A 511 -66.22 0.29 10.87
CA ALA A 511 -67.63 0.63 10.79
C ALA A 511 -68.51 -0.40 11.54
N VAL A 512 -68.28 -1.70 11.34
CA VAL A 512 -69.01 -2.77 12.05
C VAL A 512 -68.75 -2.71 13.57
N PHE A 513 -67.51 -2.47 13.98
CA PHE A 513 -67.16 -2.30 15.39
C PHE A 513 -67.83 -1.05 16.00
N GLY A 514 -67.82 0.06 15.27
CA GLY A 514 -68.51 1.30 15.65
C GLY A 514 -70.00 1.05 15.89
N CYS A 515 -70.66 0.35 14.96
CA CYS A 515 -72.05 -0.07 15.10
C CYS A 515 -72.30 -0.97 16.32
N LEU A 516 -71.42 -1.93 16.60
CA LEU A 516 -71.54 -2.86 17.74
C LEU A 516 -71.38 -2.17 19.10
N VAL A 517 -70.46 -1.22 19.20
CA VAL A 517 -70.18 -0.47 20.44
C VAL A 517 -71.11 0.74 20.61
N GLY A 518 -71.86 1.10 19.57
CA GLY A 518 -72.74 2.27 19.56
C GLY A 518 -71.98 3.60 19.39
N LEU A 519 -70.81 3.56 18.76
CA LEU A 519 -70.02 4.75 18.45
C LEU A 519 -70.52 5.44 17.19
N LYS A 520 -70.62 6.78 17.22
CA LYS A 520 -70.90 7.57 16.00
C LYS A 520 -69.78 7.39 14.97
N ASP A 521 -70.17 7.31 13.69
CA ASP A 521 -69.25 7.15 12.55
C ASP A 521 -68.09 8.16 12.55
N SER A 522 -68.35 9.41 12.93
CA SER A 522 -67.33 10.47 13.02
C SER A 522 -66.25 10.15 14.05
N ILE A 523 -66.62 9.58 15.20
CA ILE A 523 -65.67 9.20 16.26
C ILE A 523 -64.90 7.96 15.85
N THR A 524 -65.59 6.95 15.32
CA THR A 524 -64.98 5.72 14.83
C THR A 524 -63.93 6.00 13.75
N ALA A 525 -64.22 6.95 12.84
CA ALA A 525 -63.28 7.38 11.81
C ALA A 525 -62.03 8.07 12.40
N ILE A 526 -62.21 9.03 13.32
CA ILE A 526 -61.09 9.80 13.89
C ILE A 526 -60.22 8.95 14.83
N SER A 527 -60.78 7.96 15.52
CA SER A 527 -60.05 7.18 16.54
C SER A 527 -59.47 5.86 16.01
N PHE A 528 -60.21 5.10 15.21
CA PHE A 528 -59.76 3.79 14.73
C PHE A 528 -59.22 3.83 13.30
N VAL A 529 -59.95 4.47 12.38
CA VAL A 529 -59.54 4.51 10.96
C VAL A 529 -58.30 5.38 10.79
N ALA A 530 -58.29 6.60 11.33
CA ALA A 530 -57.16 7.52 11.22
C ALA A 530 -55.89 6.98 11.91
N LEU A 531 -56.04 6.31 13.05
CA LEU A 531 -54.92 5.67 13.75
C LEU A 531 -54.38 4.47 12.95
N GLY A 532 -55.27 3.64 12.38
CA GLY A 532 -54.90 2.49 11.56
C GLY A 532 -54.13 2.87 10.29
N THR A 533 -54.51 3.98 9.63
CA THR A 533 -53.83 4.44 8.40
C THR A 533 -52.54 5.22 8.68
N SER A 534 -52.47 5.96 9.80
CA SER A 534 -51.32 6.85 10.09
C SER A 534 -50.18 6.16 10.87
N LEU A 535 -50.44 5.04 11.54
CA LEU A 535 -49.41 4.31 12.30
C LEU A 535 -48.26 3.80 11.42
N PRO A 536 -48.49 3.14 10.26
CA PRO A 536 -47.42 2.72 9.37
C PRO A 536 -46.54 3.89 8.92
N ASP A 537 -47.14 5.03 8.60
CA ASP A 537 -46.44 6.23 8.16
C ASP A 537 -45.63 6.88 9.29
N THR A 538 -46.18 6.90 10.51
CA THR A 538 -45.50 7.42 11.71
C THR A 538 -44.21 6.63 11.96
N PHE A 539 -44.31 5.30 11.87
CA PHE A 539 -43.16 4.45 12.11
C PHE A 539 -42.12 4.51 10.99
N ALA A 540 -42.55 4.51 9.73
CA ALA A 540 -41.64 4.67 8.59
C ALA A 540 -40.87 6.01 8.68
N SER A 541 -41.57 7.09 9.08
CA SER A 541 -40.98 8.42 9.25
C SER A 541 -40.03 8.49 10.45
N MET A 542 -40.38 7.85 11.58
CA MET A 542 -39.47 7.74 12.74
C MET A 542 -38.16 7.05 12.36
N ILE A 543 -38.23 6.00 11.54
CA ILE A 543 -37.04 5.23 11.16
C ILE A 543 -36.19 6.00 10.15
N ALA A 544 -36.82 6.69 9.19
CA ALA A 544 -36.12 7.62 8.31
C ALA A 544 -35.38 8.71 9.11
N ALA A 545 -36.01 9.25 10.17
CA ALA A 545 -35.40 10.26 11.03
C ALA A 545 -34.23 9.72 11.87
N LYS A 546 -34.28 8.46 12.32
CA LYS A 546 -33.19 7.84 13.10
C LYS A 546 -31.98 7.44 12.25
N ASN A 547 -32.22 7.09 11.00
CA ASN A 547 -31.19 6.54 10.11
C ASN A 547 -30.54 7.58 9.19
N SER A 548 -31.02 8.83 9.21
CA SER A 548 -30.44 9.94 8.46
C SER A 548 -29.85 10.96 9.42
N LYS A 549 -28.71 11.53 9.04
CA LYS A 549 -27.97 12.51 9.88
C LYS A 549 -28.76 13.81 10.09
N THR A 550 -29.53 14.22 9.09
CA THR A 550 -30.30 15.48 9.08
C THR A 550 -31.80 15.28 9.28
N ALA A 551 -32.29 14.05 9.37
CA ALA A 551 -33.72 13.71 9.39
C ALA A 551 -34.52 14.12 8.13
N ASP A 552 -33.88 14.67 7.09
CA ASP A 552 -34.56 15.18 5.88
C ASP A 552 -35.37 14.10 5.14
N ASP A 553 -34.90 12.84 5.19
CA ASP A 553 -35.60 11.71 4.57
C ASP A 553 -36.99 11.48 5.18
N ALA A 554 -37.19 11.86 6.45
CA ALA A 554 -38.49 11.78 7.10
C ALA A 554 -39.47 12.83 6.56
N ILE A 555 -38.99 14.01 6.16
CA ILE A 555 -39.82 15.07 5.57
C ILE A 555 -40.46 14.55 4.28
N GLY A 556 -39.67 13.95 3.39
CA GLY A 556 -40.19 13.38 2.15
C GLY A 556 -41.25 12.30 2.36
N ASN A 557 -41.09 11.48 3.41
CA ASN A 557 -42.06 10.44 3.74
C ASN A 557 -43.37 11.03 4.30
N VAL A 558 -43.29 11.99 5.22
CA VAL A 558 -44.46 12.67 5.80
C VAL A 558 -45.22 13.47 4.75
N THR A 559 -44.51 14.26 3.94
CA THR A 559 -45.13 15.06 2.86
C THR A 559 -45.74 14.17 1.80
N GLY A 560 -45.09 13.06 1.44
CA GLY A 560 -45.62 12.08 0.48
C GLY A 560 -46.89 11.40 0.98
N SER A 561 -46.90 10.91 2.23
CA SER A 561 -48.09 10.29 2.85
C SER A 561 -49.25 11.29 2.94
N ASN A 562 -49.00 12.49 3.47
CA ASN A 562 -50.04 13.52 3.59
C ASN A 562 -50.57 13.96 2.21
N GLY A 563 -49.69 14.05 1.21
CA GLY A 563 -50.08 14.34 -0.17
C GLY A 563 -51.02 13.28 -0.74
N VAL A 564 -50.70 12.00 -0.55
CA VAL A 564 -51.58 10.89 -0.98
C VAL A 564 -52.91 10.93 -0.23
N ASN A 565 -52.90 11.08 1.09
CA ASN A 565 -54.12 11.09 1.90
C ASN A 565 -55.05 12.27 1.56
N VAL A 566 -54.51 13.46 1.32
CA VAL A 566 -55.31 14.65 1.00
C VAL A 566 -55.72 14.67 -0.47
N PHE A 567 -54.77 14.55 -1.41
CA PHE A 567 -55.06 14.68 -2.84
C PHE A 567 -55.72 13.45 -3.44
N LEU A 568 -55.22 12.24 -3.14
CA LEU A 568 -55.81 11.00 -3.67
C LEU A 568 -56.92 10.47 -2.77
N GLY A 569 -56.81 10.63 -1.44
CA GLY A 569 -57.81 10.13 -0.49
C GLY A 569 -59.09 10.97 -0.42
N LEU A 570 -58.99 12.30 -0.36
CA LEU A 570 -60.17 13.19 -0.32
C LEU A 570 -60.41 13.89 -1.67
N GLY A 571 -59.36 14.44 -2.28
CA GLY A 571 -59.45 15.24 -3.50
C GLY A 571 -60.01 14.48 -4.71
N LEU A 572 -59.48 13.29 -5.00
CA LEU A 572 -59.91 12.50 -6.15
C LEU A 572 -61.38 12.02 -6.03
N PRO A 573 -61.85 11.46 -4.91
CA PRO A 573 -63.26 11.15 -4.74
C PRO A 573 -64.19 12.37 -4.86
N TRP A 574 -63.79 13.52 -4.30
CA TRP A 574 -64.58 14.75 -4.43
C TRP A 574 -64.62 15.26 -5.87
N LEU A 575 -63.52 15.15 -6.63
CA LEU A 575 -63.47 15.46 -8.05
C LEU A 575 -64.38 14.52 -8.87
N ILE A 576 -64.31 13.21 -8.61
CA ILE A 576 -65.17 12.21 -9.27
C ILE A 576 -66.64 12.47 -8.92
N ALA A 577 -66.95 12.77 -7.66
CA ALA A 577 -68.32 13.08 -7.25
C ALA A 577 -68.81 14.38 -7.89
N ALA A 578 -68.02 15.46 -7.84
CA ALA A 578 -68.38 16.73 -8.46
C ALA A 578 -68.62 16.60 -9.96
N THR A 579 -67.73 15.91 -10.69
CA THR A 579 -67.90 15.66 -12.13
C THR A 579 -69.12 14.79 -12.44
N TYR A 580 -69.39 13.78 -11.61
CA TYR A 580 -70.59 12.94 -11.73
C TYR A 580 -71.88 13.76 -11.55
N TRP A 581 -71.97 14.56 -10.49
CA TRP A 581 -73.16 15.36 -10.21
C TRP A 581 -73.35 16.49 -11.23
N GLU A 582 -72.27 17.10 -11.71
CA GLU A 582 -72.29 18.03 -12.84
C GLU A 582 -72.82 17.36 -14.11
N SER A 583 -72.41 16.11 -14.41
CA SER A 583 -72.93 15.35 -15.55
C SER A 583 -74.45 15.06 -15.45
N LYS A 584 -75.00 15.14 -14.24
CA LYS A 584 -76.44 15.01 -13.95
C LYS A 584 -77.15 16.35 -13.85
N ASN A 585 -76.46 17.48 -14.04
CA ASN A 585 -76.98 18.83 -13.83
C ASN A 585 -77.58 19.03 -12.42
N LEU A 586 -76.96 18.44 -11.39
CA LEU A 586 -77.40 18.55 -10.00
C LEU A 586 -76.27 19.11 -9.12
N PRO A 587 -76.58 19.94 -8.12
CA PRO A 587 -75.55 20.50 -7.24
C PRO A 587 -74.98 19.44 -6.30
N PHE A 588 -73.64 19.38 -6.20
CA PHE A 588 -72.95 18.55 -5.20
C PHE A 588 -72.78 19.32 -3.88
N THR A 589 -73.58 18.99 -2.87
CA THR A 589 -73.51 19.63 -1.55
C THR A 589 -72.97 18.67 -0.48
N VAL A 590 -71.86 19.04 0.18
CA VAL A 590 -71.27 18.28 1.29
C VAL A 590 -71.55 19.00 2.60
N LYS A 591 -72.15 18.30 3.58
CA LYS A 591 -72.41 18.85 4.92
C LYS A 591 -71.11 18.88 5.74
N ALA A 592 -70.76 20.04 6.30
CA ALA A 592 -69.54 20.21 7.10
C ALA A 592 -69.54 19.42 8.42
N GLY A 593 -70.71 19.18 9.03
CA GLY A 593 -70.85 18.39 10.26
C GLY A 593 -69.97 18.90 11.40
N ASP A 594 -69.37 17.96 12.14
CA ASP A 594 -68.51 18.20 13.32
C ASP A 594 -67.07 18.62 12.94
N LEU A 595 -66.77 18.74 11.65
CA LEU A 595 -65.41 18.89 11.13
C LEU A 595 -64.76 20.19 11.58
N SER A 596 -65.50 21.31 11.61
CA SER A 596 -64.94 22.63 11.96
C SER A 596 -64.42 22.68 13.40
N PHE A 597 -65.17 22.11 14.35
CA PHE A 597 -64.75 22.01 15.75
C PHE A 597 -63.52 21.12 15.90
N SER A 598 -63.55 19.94 15.27
CA SER A 598 -62.44 18.98 15.33
C SER A 598 -61.14 19.57 14.78
N VAL A 599 -61.20 20.28 13.64
CA VAL A 599 -60.04 20.96 13.03
C VAL A 599 -59.51 22.08 13.94
N LEU A 600 -60.37 22.84 14.61
CA LEU A 600 -59.96 23.88 15.53
C LEU A 600 -59.20 23.30 16.74
N VAL A 601 -59.77 22.30 17.40
CA VAL A 601 -59.14 21.65 18.57
C VAL A 601 -57.82 21.02 18.17
N PHE A 602 -57.77 20.34 17.02
CA PHE A 602 -56.54 19.78 16.48
C PHE A 602 -55.47 20.85 16.22
N SER A 603 -55.85 21.98 15.63
CA SER A 603 -54.93 23.10 15.34
C SER A 603 -54.31 23.67 16.62
N VAL A 604 -55.10 23.82 17.69
CA VAL A 604 -54.60 24.25 19.00
C VAL A 604 -53.61 23.23 19.56
N CYS A 605 -53.93 21.93 19.54
CA CYS A 605 -53.01 20.87 19.96
C CYS A 605 -51.69 20.88 19.15
N CYS A 606 -51.76 21.15 17.85
CA CYS A 606 -50.58 21.28 16.98
C CYS A 606 -49.69 22.46 17.38
N VAL A 607 -50.27 23.64 17.66
CA VAL A 607 -49.50 24.82 18.11
C VAL A 607 -48.80 24.55 19.45
N ILE A 608 -49.50 23.93 20.40
CA ILE A 608 -48.91 23.51 21.68
C ILE A 608 -47.75 22.54 21.42
N SER A 609 -47.96 21.56 20.53
CA SER A 609 -46.95 20.55 20.23
C SER A 609 -45.69 21.14 19.59
N MET A 610 -45.86 22.04 18.61
CA MET A 610 -44.75 22.77 17.98
C MET A 610 -43.99 23.64 18.99
N THR A 611 -44.71 24.31 19.89
CA THR A 611 -44.09 25.13 20.94
C THR A 611 -43.22 24.28 21.86
N VAL A 612 -43.69 23.09 22.27
CA VAL A 612 -42.90 22.15 23.07
C VAL A 612 -41.64 21.68 22.32
N LEU A 613 -41.74 21.37 21.02
CA LEU A 613 -40.58 20.97 20.22
C LEU A 613 -39.55 22.08 20.07
N ILE A 614 -39.99 23.32 19.83
CA ILE A 614 -39.12 24.51 19.78
C ILE A 614 -38.43 24.71 21.13
N LEU A 615 -39.16 24.60 22.25
CA LEU A 615 -38.57 24.70 23.58
C LEU A 615 -37.50 23.64 23.83
N ARG A 616 -37.72 22.40 23.38
CA ARG A 616 -36.72 21.32 23.47
C ARG A 616 -35.46 21.60 22.66
N ARG A 617 -35.56 22.32 21.54
CA ARG A 617 -34.42 22.74 20.72
C ARG A 617 -33.50 23.70 21.48
N TYR A 618 -34.06 24.66 22.19
CA TYR A 618 -33.30 25.78 22.76
C TYR A 618 -32.91 25.60 24.23
N LEU A 619 -33.70 24.90 25.04
CA LEU A 619 -33.46 24.75 26.47
C LEU A 619 -32.45 23.64 26.78
N SER A 620 -31.49 23.94 27.64
CA SER A 620 -30.42 23.02 28.08
C SER A 620 -30.96 21.79 28.83
N VAL A 621 -32.06 21.93 29.57
CA VAL A 621 -32.72 20.84 30.33
C VAL A 621 -33.13 19.68 29.43
N PHE A 622 -33.44 19.96 28.15
CA PHE A 622 -33.83 18.94 27.17
C PHE A 622 -32.65 18.44 26.32
N GLY A 623 -31.42 18.88 26.62
CA GLY A 623 -30.22 18.51 25.88
C GLY A 623 -30.08 19.17 24.50
N LYS A 624 -30.78 20.30 24.25
CA LYS A 624 -30.80 21.03 22.96
C LYS A 624 -31.14 20.12 21.76
N ALA A 625 -32.08 19.19 21.95
CA ALA A 625 -32.44 18.19 20.96
C ALA A 625 -33.94 18.19 20.69
N GLU A 626 -34.33 18.37 19.43
CA GLU A 626 -35.73 18.28 18.97
C GLU A 626 -36.23 16.83 19.03
N LEU A 627 -35.44 15.92 18.46
CA LEU A 627 -35.71 14.48 18.40
C LEU A 627 -34.67 13.76 19.27
N GLY A 628 -35.09 13.27 20.44
CA GLY A 628 -34.22 12.54 21.37
C GLY A 628 -33.84 13.34 22.62
N GLY A 629 -32.56 13.36 22.98
CA GLY A 629 -32.08 13.97 24.22
C GLY A 629 -32.13 13.03 25.44
N PRO A 630 -31.97 13.57 26.65
CA PRO A 630 -31.93 12.79 27.89
C PRO A 630 -33.20 11.95 28.06
N THR A 631 -33.07 10.75 28.64
CA THR A 631 -34.14 9.75 28.72
C THR A 631 -35.37 10.28 29.45
N ILE A 632 -35.20 10.92 30.60
CA ILE A 632 -36.32 11.38 31.45
C ILE A 632 -37.19 12.45 30.74
N PRO A 633 -36.62 13.59 30.26
CA PRO A 633 -37.41 14.60 29.53
C PRO A 633 -38.07 14.04 28.27
N LYS A 634 -37.39 13.13 27.55
CA LYS A 634 -37.94 12.47 26.36
C LYS A 634 -39.24 11.73 26.67
N TYR A 635 -39.28 10.92 27.72
CA TYR A 635 -40.50 10.18 28.09
C TYR A 635 -41.61 11.09 28.59
N LEU A 636 -41.29 12.13 29.36
CA LEU A 636 -42.28 13.10 29.84
C LEU A 636 -42.97 13.83 28.67
N CYS A 637 -42.21 14.32 27.68
CA CYS A 637 -42.78 14.95 26.49
C CYS A 637 -43.63 13.97 25.67
N SER A 638 -43.21 12.71 25.53
CA SER A 638 -44.01 11.69 24.83
C SER A 638 -45.35 11.43 25.54
N ILE A 639 -45.35 11.32 26.87
CA ILE A 639 -46.58 11.15 27.66
C ILE A 639 -47.50 12.37 27.47
N PHE A 640 -46.93 13.58 27.49
CA PHE A 640 -47.69 14.82 27.27
C PHE A 640 -48.37 14.86 25.88
N PHE A 641 -47.68 14.44 24.82
CA PHE A 641 -48.30 14.37 23.48
C PHE A 641 -49.41 13.32 23.39
N ILE A 642 -49.27 12.18 24.08
CA ILE A 642 -50.34 11.18 24.17
C ILE A 642 -51.55 11.77 24.90
N LEU A 643 -51.34 12.51 25.99
CA LEU A 643 -52.41 13.19 26.73
C LEU A 643 -53.12 14.25 25.88
N LEU A 644 -52.39 15.03 25.08
CA LEU A 644 -52.98 15.98 24.13
C LEU A 644 -53.85 15.29 23.09
N TRP A 645 -53.40 14.14 22.57
CA TRP A 645 -54.18 13.35 21.62
C TRP A 645 -55.46 12.77 22.25
N ILE A 646 -55.36 12.22 23.47
CA ILE A 646 -56.54 11.76 24.24
C ILE A 646 -57.50 12.93 24.51
N GLY A 647 -56.97 14.11 24.85
CA GLY A 647 -57.76 15.33 25.03
C GLY A 647 -58.51 15.73 23.75
N TYR A 648 -57.85 15.70 22.60
CA TYR A 648 -58.47 15.94 21.29
C TYR A 648 -59.62 14.96 21.01
N LEU A 649 -59.40 13.66 21.21
CA LEU A 649 -60.43 12.63 21.02
C LEU A 649 -61.62 12.84 21.96
N THR A 650 -61.35 13.18 23.22
CA THR A 650 -62.38 13.38 24.24
C THR A 650 -63.24 14.60 23.90
N LEU A 651 -62.64 15.74 23.56
CA LEU A 651 -63.36 16.96 23.21
C LEU A 651 -64.17 16.78 21.92
N SER A 652 -63.57 16.17 20.89
CA SER A 652 -64.27 15.88 19.63
C SER A 652 -65.41 14.89 19.83
N GLY A 653 -65.23 13.88 20.68
CA GLY A 653 -66.29 12.94 21.05
C GLY A 653 -67.44 13.59 21.82
N LEU A 654 -67.13 14.44 22.81
CA LEU A 654 -68.15 15.17 23.58
C LEU A 654 -68.99 16.11 22.70
N GLN A 655 -68.37 16.76 21.72
CA GLN A 655 -69.09 17.56 20.74
C GLN A 655 -69.94 16.70 19.80
N ALA A 656 -69.40 15.59 19.29
CA ALA A 656 -70.14 14.67 18.45
C ALA A 656 -71.37 14.08 19.15
N TYR A 657 -71.32 13.80 20.47
CA TYR A 657 -72.48 13.36 21.26
C TYR A 657 -73.40 14.51 21.74
N GLY A 658 -73.09 15.76 21.41
CA GLY A 658 -73.95 16.92 21.72
C GLY A 658 -73.83 17.45 23.14
N HIS A 659 -72.83 17.00 23.91
CA HIS A 659 -72.53 17.56 25.24
C HIS A 659 -71.86 18.94 25.15
N ILE A 660 -71.15 19.21 24.07
CA ILE A 660 -70.58 20.53 23.74
C ILE A 660 -71.36 21.09 22.56
N LYS A 661 -71.97 22.27 22.73
CA LYS A 661 -72.64 22.98 21.64
C LYS A 661 -71.61 23.82 20.89
N TRP A 662 -71.47 23.56 19.60
CA TRP A 662 -70.63 24.33 18.68
C TRP A 662 -71.51 24.83 17.54
N GLN A 663 -71.54 26.15 17.32
CA GLN A 663 -72.17 26.74 16.14
C GLN A 663 -71.07 26.94 15.09
N SER A 664 -71.13 26.16 14.01
CA SER A 664 -70.23 26.24 12.87
C SER A 664 -70.50 27.46 12.01
#